data_AF-A0A8J5Z9Q4-F1
#
_entry.id   AF-A0A8J5Z9Q4-F1
#
_cell.length_a   1.000
_cell.length_b   1.000
_cell.length_c   1.000
_cell.angle_alpha   90.00
_cell.angle_beta   90.00
_cell.angle_gamma   90.00
#
_symmetry.space_group_name_H-M   'P 1'
#
loop_
_entity.id
_entity.type
_entity.pdbx_description
1 polymer ?
#
loop_
_entity_poly.entity_id
_entity_poly.type
_entity_poly.pdbx_seq_one_letter_code
_entity_poly.pdbx_strand_id
1 'polypeptide(L)'
;MGAWAIAVHGSAGVDPNLPKERQEEAKRLLTRCLDIGISALRSNLPAIDVVELVVRELETDPLFNSGRGSAFTENGTVEMEASIIDGPKRQCGAISGLTTVKNPVSLARLVMEKSPHSYLAFSGAEEFSNTHVEGVEMVDNEYFITEDNVGMLKLAKEANSILFDYRIPAVGTCGASATMDSPLQMNGLPISVYAPETVGWVVVDKQGRCAAATSTGGLMNKMSGRIGDSPLIGLGTYASELCGVSCTGEGEAIIRNTLAREVSAVMEYKGLNLHEAVDYVIKNRLDEGKAGLIAVSKDGEVACGFNTTGMFRGCATEDGFMEVGREMGAWAIAVHGGAGVDPNLPKERQEEAKRLLTRCLNIGISALRSNLPAIDVVELVVRELETDPLFNSGRGSALTENGTVEMEASIMDGPKRRCGAVSGLTTVKNPVSLARLVMEKSPHSYLAFSGAEEFAKKQGVEMVDNEYFITEDNVGMLKLAKEANSILFDYRIPTVGTCGAGAAMDSLLQMNGLPISVYAPETVGCVVVDKQGRCAAATSTGGLMNKMSGRIGDSPLIGSGTYASELCGVSCTGEGEAIIRSTLAREVSAVMEYKGLNLHEAVDYVIKNRLDEGKAGLIAVSKDGEVACGFNTTGMFRGCATEDGFMEVGVW
;
A
#
# COMPACT_ATOMS: atom_id res chain seq x y z
N MET A 1 23.29 3.18 -20.52
CA MET A 1 23.90 2.64 -19.28
C MET A 1 22.78 1.96 -18.53
N GLY A 2 22.98 0.74 -18.02
CA GLY A 2 21.93 0.06 -17.25
C GLY A 2 21.76 0.70 -15.88
N ALA A 3 20.54 0.66 -15.35
CA ALA A 3 20.22 1.16 -14.02
C ALA A 3 20.76 0.21 -12.94
N TRP A 4 21.38 0.73 -11.87
CA TRP A 4 21.67 -0.06 -10.68
C TRP A 4 20.52 0.04 -9.66
N ALA A 5 20.34 -1.03 -8.89
CA ALA A 5 19.40 -1.07 -7.78
C ALA A 5 19.88 -2.01 -6.68
N ILE A 6 19.45 -1.74 -5.46
CA ILE A 6 19.79 -2.51 -4.26
C ILE A 6 18.57 -2.60 -3.35
N ALA A 7 18.36 -3.77 -2.77
CA ALA A 7 17.32 -4.00 -1.76
C ALA A 7 17.90 -4.78 -0.58
N VAL A 8 17.34 -4.54 0.61
CA VAL A 8 17.66 -5.20 1.87
C VAL A 8 16.40 -5.54 2.64
N HIS A 9 16.43 -6.65 3.37
CA HIS A 9 15.49 -6.95 4.45
C HIS A 9 16.21 -7.36 5.72
N GLY A 10 15.54 -7.19 6.87
CA GLY A 10 16.05 -7.60 8.18
C GLY A 10 15.05 -8.37 9.07
N SER A 11 13.79 -8.53 8.64
CA SER A 11 12.80 -9.44 9.27
C SER A 11 11.46 -9.37 8.54
N ALA A 12 10.73 -10.49 8.43
CA ALA A 12 9.32 -10.57 8.05
C ALA A 12 8.47 -11.19 9.17
N GLY A 13 7.66 -10.36 9.82
CA GLY A 13 6.87 -10.73 11.00
C GLY A 13 6.94 -9.69 12.12
N VAL A 14 7.32 -8.44 11.85
CA VAL A 14 7.61 -7.45 12.90
C VAL A 14 6.40 -7.21 13.82
N ASP A 15 6.61 -7.05 15.13
CA ASP A 15 5.55 -6.75 16.10
C ASP A 15 4.94 -5.34 15.88
N PRO A 16 3.62 -5.18 15.64
CA PRO A 16 2.93 -3.88 15.52
C PRO A 16 3.26 -2.87 16.63
N ASN A 17 3.59 -3.36 17.82
CA ASN A 17 3.87 -2.58 19.01
C ASN A 17 5.36 -2.37 19.28
N LEU A 18 6.25 -2.65 18.32
CA LEU A 18 7.68 -2.47 18.48
C LEU A 18 7.98 -1.02 18.96
N PRO A 19 8.76 -0.82 20.03
CA PRO A 19 9.09 0.51 20.53
C PRO A 19 9.71 1.39 19.43
N LYS A 20 9.34 2.68 19.41
CA LYS A 20 9.83 3.65 18.41
C LYS A 20 11.36 3.69 18.33
N GLU A 21 12.04 3.60 19.46
CA GLU A 21 13.51 3.60 19.53
C GLU A 21 14.11 2.42 18.76
N ARG A 22 13.59 1.19 18.95
CA ARG A 22 14.02 -0.01 18.22
C ARG A 22 13.69 0.09 16.72
N GLN A 23 12.54 0.68 16.37
CA GLN A 23 12.21 0.96 14.96
C GLN A 23 13.21 1.94 14.32
N GLU A 24 13.57 3.01 15.03
CA GLU A 24 14.54 4.01 14.57
C GLU A 24 15.95 3.42 14.46
N GLU A 25 16.34 2.54 15.38
CA GLU A 25 17.62 1.84 15.35
C GLU A 25 17.73 0.92 14.13
N ALA A 26 16.70 0.09 13.87
CA ALA A 26 16.63 -0.76 12.69
C ALA A 26 16.68 0.07 11.40
N LYS A 27 15.91 1.16 11.33
CA LYS A 27 15.93 2.07 10.18
C LYS A 27 17.30 2.72 9.97
N ARG A 28 17.98 3.13 11.05
CA ARG A 28 19.32 3.74 10.99
C ARG A 28 20.34 2.75 10.44
N LEU A 29 20.29 1.50 10.89
CA LEU A 29 21.19 0.44 10.45
C LEU A 29 20.97 0.07 8.98
N LEU A 30 19.71 -0.12 8.56
CA LEU A 30 19.38 -0.39 7.16
C LEU A 30 19.78 0.78 6.24
N THR A 31 19.53 2.02 6.66
CA THR A 31 19.98 3.24 5.94
C THR A 31 21.50 3.25 5.76
N ARG A 32 22.25 2.98 6.84
CA ARG A 32 23.71 2.95 6.81
C ARG A 32 24.22 1.91 5.81
N CYS A 33 23.60 0.73 5.77
CA CYS A 33 24.00 -0.32 4.84
C CYS A 33 23.66 0.04 3.39
N LEU A 34 22.50 0.68 3.16
CA LEU A 34 22.14 1.20 1.85
C LEU A 34 23.14 2.25 1.37
N ASP A 35 23.56 3.18 2.23
CA ASP A 35 24.57 4.20 1.89
C ASP A 35 25.90 3.56 1.46
N ILE A 36 26.35 2.50 2.17
CA ILE A 36 27.54 1.74 1.82
C ILE A 36 27.37 1.09 0.43
N GLY A 37 26.25 0.40 0.20
CA GLY A 37 25.96 -0.27 -1.06
C GLY A 37 25.86 0.71 -2.24
N ILE A 38 25.18 1.84 -2.06
CA ILE A 38 25.06 2.92 -3.06
C ILE A 38 26.44 3.50 -3.40
N SER A 39 27.27 3.74 -2.39
CA SER A 39 28.63 4.24 -2.60
C SER A 39 29.47 3.26 -3.43
N ALA A 40 29.37 1.96 -3.14
CA ALA A 40 30.02 0.89 -3.90
C ALA A 40 29.51 0.82 -5.35
N LEU A 41 28.19 0.87 -5.57
CA LEU A 41 27.59 0.85 -6.90
C LEU A 41 27.93 2.10 -7.73
N ARG A 42 27.98 3.27 -7.10
CA ARG A 42 28.45 4.51 -7.74
C ARG A 42 29.91 4.43 -8.16
N SER A 43 30.71 3.69 -7.40
CA SER A 43 32.11 3.37 -7.72
C SER A 43 32.27 2.22 -8.73
N ASN A 44 31.16 1.73 -9.30
CA ASN A 44 31.09 0.65 -10.29
C ASN A 44 31.63 -0.70 -9.78
N LEU A 45 31.51 -0.98 -8.47
CA LEU A 45 31.79 -2.33 -7.97
C LEU A 45 30.78 -3.34 -8.57
N PRO A 46 31.22 -4.58 -8.88
CA PRO A 46 30.32 -5.65 -9.29
C PRO A 46 29.25 -5.93 -8.24
N ALA A 47 28.04 -6.29 -8.70
CA ALA A 47 26.90 -6.55 -7.82
C ALA A 47 27.22 -7.54 -6.70
N ILE A 48 28.02 -8.57 -6.98
CA ILE A 48 28.35 -9.58 -5.98
C ILE A 48 29.37 -9.12 -4.92
N ASP A 49 30.24 -8.19 -5.27
CA ASP A 49 31.17 -7.62 -4.28
C ASP A 49 30.40 -6.62 -3.39
N VAL A 50 29.41 -5.91 -3.97
CA VAL A 50 28.50 -5.05 -3.21
C VAL A 50 27.65 -5.87 -2.24
N VAL A 51 27.06 -6.99 -2.67
CA VAL A 51 26.17 -7.79 -1.82
C VAL A 51 26.92 -8.40 -0.62
N GLU A 52 28.16 -8.86 -0.82
CA GLU A 52 29.01 -9.34 0.28
C GLU A 52 29.31 -8.21 1.28
N LEU A 53 29.72 -7.03 0.77
CA LEU A 53 30.07 -5.87 1.59
C LEU A 53 28.94 -5.45 2.54
N VAL A 54 27.71 -5.36 2.03
CA VAL A 54 26.55 -4.87 2.80
C VAL A 54 25.99 -5.91 3.77
N VAL A 55 26.03 -7.21 3.43
CA VAL A 55 25.63 -8.28 4.37
C VAL A 55 26.60 -8.33 5.54
N ARG A 56 27.91 -8.20 5.28
CA ARG A 56 28.93 -8.19 6.34
C ARG A 56 28.72 -7.08 7.36
N GLU A 57 28.23 -5.92 6.94
CA GLU A 57 27.91 -4.83 7.85
C GLU A 57 26.81 -5.24 8.84
N LEU A 58 25.72 -5.86 8.36
CA LEU A 58 24.63 -6.35 9.21
C LEU A 58 25.07 -7.48 10.14
N GLU A 59 25.95 -8.37 9.68
CA GLU A 59 26.47 -9.47 10.50
C GLU A 59 27.30 -9.01 11.71
N THR A 60 27.78 -7.76 11.73
CA THR A 60 28.53 -7.23 12.88
C THR A 60 27.65 -6.58 13.95
N ASP A 61 26.39 -6.33 13.63
CA ASP A 61 25.43 -5.68 14.50
C ASP A 61 24.55 -6.73 15.22
N PRO A 62 24.36 -6.63 16.55
CA PRO A 62 23.55 -7.59 17.29
C PRO A 62 22.04 -7.44 17.08
N LEU A 63 21.59 -6.36 16.41
CA LEU A 63 20.16 -6.07 16.25
C LEU A 63 19.43 -7.08 15.36
N PHE A 64 20.10 -7.64 14.36
CA PHE A 64 19.50 -8.61 13.43
C PHE A 64 20.04 -10.03 13.64
N ASN A 65 19.28 -11.04 13.24
CA ASN A 65 19.58 -12.45 13.50
C ASN A 65 20.51 -12.98 12.42
N SER A 66 21.73 -12.47 12.44
CA SER A 66 22.81 -12.80 11.53
C SER A 66 24.14 -12.44 12.19
N GLY A 67 25.19 -13.23 11.96
CA GLY A 67 26.50 -12.99 12.59
C GLY A 67 26.37 -12.80 14.10
N ARG A 68 26.75 -11.62 14.61
CA ARG A 68 26.75 -11.28 16.04
C ARG A 68 25.40 -11.46 16.74
N GLY A 69 24.29 -11.15 16.07
CA GLY A 69 22.94 -11.26 16.63
C GLY A 69 22.28 -12.62 16.43
N SER A 70 23.02 -13.64 15.96
CA SER A 70 22.46 -14.94 15.60
C SER A 70 21.70 -15.61 16.75
N ALA A 71 20.58 -16.25 16.37
CA ALA A 71 19.76 -17.05 17.24
C ALA A 71 20.50 -18.30 17.77
N PHE A 72 20.13 -18.72 18.97
CA PHE A 72 20.70 -19.89 19.61
C PHE A 72 19.88 -21.16 19.35
N THR A 73 20.61 -22.28 19.28
CA THR A 73 20.05 -23.62 19.39
C THR A 73 19.52 -23.88 20.80
N GLU A 74 18.79 -24.98 20.96
CA GLU A 74 18.40 -25.51 22.27
C GLU A 74 19.57 -25.74 23.23
N ASN A 75 20.79 -25.89 22.71
CA ASN A 75 22.02 -26.08 23.50
C ASN A 75 22.67 -24.75 23.93
N GLY A 76 22.15 -23.60 23.49
CA GLY A 76 22.73 -22.29 23.79
C GLY A 76 23.96 -21.93 22.98
N THR A 77 24.11 -22.55 21.81
CA THR A 77 25.18 -22.25 20.84
C THR A 77 24.59 -21.63 19.58
N VAL A 78 25.36 -20.85 18.84
CA VAL A 78 25.00 -20.45 17.48
C VAL A 78 25.23 -21.60 16.50
N GLU A 79 24.42 -21.64 15.44
CA GLU A 79 24.65 -22.47 14.25
C GLU A 79 24.25 -21.62 13.04
N MET A 80 25.19 -20.81 12.56
CA MET A 80 24.95 -19.80 11.54
C MET A 80 24.89 -20.40 10.14
N GLU A 81 24.08 -19.77 9.29
CA GLU A 81 23.84 -20.14 7.91
C GLU A 81 23.98 -18.91 7.01
N ALA A 82 24.55 -19.09 5.82
CA ALA A 82 24.69 -18.01 4.84
C ALA A 82 24.82 -18.57 3.43
N SER A 83 24.38 -17.78 2.45
CA SER A 83 24.62 -18.06 1.05
C SER A 83 24.85 -16.79 0.24
N ILE A 84 25.52 -16.95 -0.90
CA ILE A 84 25.79 -15.91 -1.88
C ILE A 84 25.76 -16.50 -3.29
N ILE A 85 25.21 -15.79 -4.25
CA ILE A 85 25.08 -16.25 -5.65
C ILE A 85 25.30 -15.12 -6.67
N ASP A 86 26.15 -15.39 -7.66
CA ASP A 86 26.34 -14.63 -8.89
C ASP A 86 25.34 -15.14 -9.94
N GLY A 87 24.29 -14.36 -10.23
CA GLY A 87 23.22 -14.79 -11.12
C GLY A 87 23.71 -15.11 -12.53
N PRO A 88 24.42 -14.18 -13.21
CA PRO A 88 24.93 -14.42 -14.56
C PRO A 88 25.91 -15.59 -14.67
N LYS A 89 26.82 -15.73 -13.71
CA LYS A 89 27.77 -16.86 -13.73
C LYS A 89 27.18 -18.17 -13.23
N ARG A 90 25.99 -18.15 -12.62
CA ARG A 90 25.36 -19.29 -11.93
C ARG A 90 26.32 -19.94 -10.93
N GLN A 91 27.14 -19.12 -10.28
CA GLN A 91 28.13 -19.56 -9.31
C GLN A 91 27.64 -19.16 -7.93
N CYS A 92 27.64 -20.11 -6.99
CA CYS A 92 27.15 -19.88 -5.65
C CYS A 92 28.04 -20.56 -4.61
N GLY A 93 27.98 -20.05 -3.40
CA GLY A 93 28.57 -20.65 -2.23
C GLY A 93 27.61 -20.52 -1.05
N ALA A 94 27.55 -21.56 -0.25
CA ALA A 94 26.70 -21.63 0.92
C ALA A 94 27.40 -22.36 2.05
N ILE A 95 27.01 -22.02 3.27
CA ILE A 95 27.49 -22.66 4.50
C ILE A 95 26.34 -22.85 5.50
N SER A 96 26.46 -23.84 6.37
CA SER A 96 25.53 -24.03 7.49
C SER A 96 26.25 -24.58 8.71
N GLY A 97 25.69 -24.32 9.90
CA GLY A 97 26.22 -24.88 11.14
C GLY A 97 27.57 -24.28 11.56
N LEU A 98 27.84 -23.02 11.17
CA LEU A 98 29.05 -22.32 11.61
C LEU A 98 28.91 -21.80 13.03
N THR A 99 30.01 -21.88 13.76
CA THR A 99 30.11 -21.52 15.17
C THR A 99 31.28 -20.58 15.45
N THR A 100 32.29 -20.54 14.57
CA THR A 100 33.55 -19.82 14.85
C THR A 100 33.89 -18.68 13.87
N VAL A 101 33.05 -18.41 12.88
CA VAL A 101 33.34 -17.40 11.84
C VAL A 101 32.48 -16.16 12.06
N LYS A 102 33.13 -15.00 12.24
CA LYS A 102 32.47 -13.73 12.53
C LYS A 102 31.48 -13.30 11.45
N ASN A 103 31.86 -13.47 10.19
CA ASN A 103 31.08 -13.08 9.02
C ASN A 103 30.77 -14.31 8.14
N PRO A 104 29.66 -15.02 8.42
CA PRO A 104 29.22 -16.19 7.66
C PRO A 104 29.22 -16.00 6.13
N VAL A 105 28.76 -14.84 5.63
CA VAL A 105 28.70 -14.57 4.18
C VAL A 105 30.08 -14.56 3.52
N SER A 106 31.13 -14.13 4.23
CA SER A 106 32.51 -14.14 3.72
C SER A 106 33.01 -15.57 3.51
N LEU A 107 32.66 -16.51 4.40
CA LEU A 107 32.98 -17.91 4.18
C LEU A 107 32.17 -18.49 3.01
N ALA A 108 30.88 -18.15 2.90
CA ALA A 108 30.08 -18.54 1.75
C ALA A 108 30.69 -18.06 0.43
N ARG A 109 31.23 -16.82 0.40
CA ARG A 109 32.00 -16.29 -0.73
C ARG A 109 33.27 -17.10 -1.02
N LEU A 110 34.04 -17.46 0.00
CA LEU A 110 35.23 -18.30 -0.19
C LEU A 110 34.88 -19.70 -0.70
N VAL A 111 33.79 -20.30 -0.20
CA VAL A 111 33.28 -21.57 -0.73
C VAL A 111 32.98 -21.41 -2.23
N MET A 112 32.28 -20.35 -2.60
CA MET A 112 31.98 -20.05 -4.00
C MET A 112 33.25 -19.97 -4.87
N GLU A 113 34.31 -19.32 -4.40
CA GLU A 113 35.50 -19.02 -5.20
C GLU A 113 36.61 -20.07 -5.15
N LYS A 114 36.76 -20.77 -4.02
CA LYS A 114 37.94 -21.59 -3.69
C LYS A 114 37.62 -23.06 -3.45
N SER A 115 36.34 -23.42 -3.31
CA SER A 115 35.91 -24.80 -3.15
C SER A 115 35.45 -25.40 -4.50
N PRO A 116 35.66 -26.70 -4.74
CA PRO A 116 34.96 -27.41 -5.80
C PRO A 116 33.48 -27.68 -5.46
N HIS A 117 33.03 -27.35 -4.25
CA HIS A 117 31.67 -27.55 -3.75
C HIS A 117 30.93 -26.22 -3.63
N SER A 118 29.63 -26.23 -3.91
CA SER A 118 28.76 -25.05 -3.74
C SER A 118 28.18 -24.91 -2.32
N TYR A 119 28.28 -25.94 -1.48
CA TYR A 119 27.71 -25.94 -0.14
C TYR A 119 28.54 -26.82 0.80
N LEU A 120 28.90 -26.29 1.97
CA LEU A 120 29.55 -27.02 3.06
C LEU A 120 28.75 -26.86 4.36
N ALA A 121 28.67 -27.91 5.17
CA ALA A 121 27.88 -27.91 6.40
C ALA A 121 28.69 -28.40 7.60
N PHE A 122 28.41 -27.81 8.77
CA PHE A 122 28.96 -28.20 10.07
C PHE A 122 30.48 -28.33 10.05
N SER A 123 31.02 -29.48 10.46
CA SER A 123 32.46 -29.73 10.50
C SER A 123 33.15 -29.51 9.16
N GLY A 124 32.46 -29.74 8.03
CA GLY A 124 33.04 -29.48 6.71
C GLY A 124 33.21 -27.98 6.43
N ALA A 125 32.30 -27.14 6.89
CA ALA A 125 32.42 -25.69 6.78
C ALA A 125 33.51 -25.14 7.72
N GLU A 126 33.58 -25.67 8.95
CA GLU A 126 34.61 -25.31 9.93
C GLU A 126 36.02 -25.76 9.51
N GLU A 127 36.17 -26.94 8.92
CA GLU A 127 37.47 -27.39 8.39
C GLU A 127 37.92 -26.52 7.22
N PHE A 128 36.97 -26.09 6.38
CA PHE A 128 37.25 -25.19 5.28
C PHE A 128 37.67 -23.78 5.75
N SER A 129 37.02 -23.22 6.77
CA SER A 129 37.43 -21.94 7.35
C SER A 129 38.84 -21.99 7.94
N ASN A 130 39.17 -23.08 8.65
CA ASN A 130 40.49 -23.30 9.24
C ASN A 130 41.63 -23.41 8.22
N THR A 131 41.33 -23.78 6.97
CA THR A 131 42.32 -23.86 5.88
C THR A 131 42.43 -22.56 5.08
N HIS A 132 41.52 -21.60 5.28
CA HIS A 132 41.41 -20.35 4.52
C HIS A 132 41.34 -19.11 5.44
N VAL A 133 42.09 -19.14 6.54
CA VAL A 133 42.09 -18.11 7.59
C VAL A 133 42.42 -16.69 7.13
N GLU A 134 43.06 -16.52 5.97
CA GLU A 134 43.36 -15.19 5.41
C GLU A 134 42.10 -14.47 4.88
N GLY A 135 41.03 -15.20 4.57
CA GLY A 135 39.80 -14.64 3.99
C GLY A 135 38.62 -14.53 4.96
N VAL A 136 38.75 -15.00 6.21
CA VAL A 136 37.70 -14.95 7.23
C VAL A 136 38.27 -14.60 8.60
N GLU A 137 37.49 -13.88 9.41
CA GLU A 137 37.82 -13.59 10.80
C GLU A 137 37.21 -14.66 11.70
N MET A 138 38.07 -15.42 12.38
CA MET A 138 37.66 -16.42 13.37
C MET A 138 37.45 -15.75 14.72
N VAL A 139 36.39 -16.12 15.43
CA VAL A 139 36.03 -15.58 16.75
C VAL A 139 35.59 -16.71 17.67
N ASP A 140 35.81 -16.53 18.97
CA ASP A 140 35.28 -17.43 19.98
C ASP A 140 33.76 -17.26 20.11
N ASN A 141 33.08 -18.31 20.60
CA ASN A 141 31.62 -18.30 20.79
C ASN A 141 31.12 -17.11 21.64
N GLU A 142 31.94 -16.58 22.54
CA GLU A 142 31.64 -15.40 23.37
C GLU A 142 31.27 -14.17 22.54
N TYR A 143 31.80 -14.03 21.32
CA TYR A 143 31.48 -12.92 20.42
C TYR A 143 29.98 -12.85 20.08
N PHE A 144 29.34 -14.01 19.97
CA PHE A 144 27.93 -14.15 19.61
C PHE A 144 26.99 -14.08 20.82
N ILE A 145 27.51 -13.92 22.04
CA ILE A 145 26.68 -13.85 23.25
C ILE A 145 26.23 -12.41 23.48
N THR A 146 24.92 -12.18 23.42
CA THR A 146 24.30 -10.87 23.71
C THR A 146 23.24 -11.02 24.81
N GLU A 147 22.88 -9.93 25.48
CA GLU A 147 21.80 -9.98 26.48
C GLU A 147 20.47 -10.40 25.82
N ASP A 148 20.22 -9.92 24.59
CA ASP A 148 18.98 -10.19 23.85
C ASP A 148 18.86 -11.68 23.48
N ASN A 149 19.89 -12.32 22.93
CA ASN A 149 19.78 -13.72 22.50
C ASN A 149 19.79 -14.73 23.67
N VAL A 150 20.53 -14.45 24.75
CA VAL A 150 20.46 -15.25 25.99
C VAL A 150 19.06 -15.16 26.61
N GLY A 151 18.52 -13.94 26.70
CA GLY A 151 17.20 -13.71 27.27
C GLY A 151 16.08 -14.38 26.46
N MET A 152 16.15 -14.29 25.13
CA MET A 152 15.23 -14.97 24.23
C MET A 152 15.27 -16.49 24.35
N LEU A 153 16.47 -17.10 24.41
CA LEU A 153 16.58 -18.55 24.55
C LEU A 153 15.97 -19.03 25.87
N LYS A 154 16.20 -18.28 26.96
CA LYS A 154 15.62 -18.60 28.27
C LYS A 154 14.09 -18.65 28.18
N LEU A 155 13.48 -17.63 27.59
CA LEU A 155 12.03 -17.55 27.43
C LEU A 155 11.49 -18.64 26.49
N ALA A 156 12.18 -18.92 25.39
CA ALA A 156 11.80 -20.00 24.47
C ALA A 156 11.76 -21.37 25.17
N LYS A 157 12.74 -21.64 26.04
CA LYS A 157 12.80 -22.85 26.88
C LYS A 157 11.67 -22.89 27.91
N GLU A 158 11.39 -21.77 28.57
CA GLU A 158 10.26 -21.67 29.51
C GLU A 158 8.90 -21.89 28.83
N ALA A 159 8.79 -21.51 27.56
CA ALA A 159 7.59 -21.69 26.74
C ALA A 159 7.47 -23.09 26.11
N ASN A 160 8.51 -23.92 26.19
CA ASN A 160 8.64 -25.18 25.45
C ASN A 160 8.32 -25.00 23.94
N SER A 161 8.84 -23.93 23.34
CA SER A 161 8.55 -23.54 21.96
C SER A 161 9.82 -23.18 21.20
N ILE A 162 9.82 -23.43 19.89
CA ILE A 162 10.64 -22.67 18.95
C ILE A 162 9.99 -21.29 18.78
N LEU A 163 10.75 -20.21 18.74
CA LEU A 163 10.16 -18.88 18.52
C LEU A 163 10.16 -18.58 17.02
N PHE A 164 8.95 -18.45 16.46
CA PHE A 164 8.67 -18.06 15.09
C PHE A 164 7.43 -17.13 15.06
N ASP A 165 7.51 -15.96 14.40
CA ASP A 165 6.42 -14.97 14.26
C ASP A 165 5.61 -14.68 15.55
N TYR A 166 6.31 -14.57 16.69
CA TYR A 166 5.85 -13.85 17.88
C TYR A 166 4.51 -14.25 18.51
N ARG A 167 3.96 -15.39 18.10
CA ARG A 167 2.83 -16.04 18.76
C ARG A 167 3.31 -17.32 19.39
N ILE A 168 2.93 -17.52 20.64
CA ILE A 168 2.93 -18.84 21.26
C ILE A 168 2.10 -19.74 20.32
N PRO A 169 2.64 -20.81 19.74
CA PRO A 169 1.85 -21.67 18.89
C PRO A 169 0.64 -22.15 19.69
N ALA A 170 -0.56 -21.98 19.13
CA ALA A 170 -1.71 -22.73 19.59
C ALA A 170 -1.34 -24.21 19.42
N VAL A 171 -1.24 -24.89 20.57
CA VAL A 171 -0.89 -26.30 20.76
C VAL A 171 -1.30 -27.16 19.56
N GLY A 172 -0.30 -27.76 18.90
CA GLY A 172 -0.51 -28.56 17.70
C GLY A 172 0.52 -29.66 17.51
N THR A 173 0.77 -30.47 18.54
CA THR A 173 1.01 -31.95 18.51
C THR A 173 1.68 -32.40 19.81
N CYS A 174 1.14 -33.46 20.43
CA CYS A 174 1.52 -34.06 21.71
C CYS A 174 1.15 -33.29 23.00
N GLY A 175 -0.13 -33.45 23.38
CA GLY A 175 -0.65 -33.56 24.75
C GLY A 175 0.10 -32.87 25.89
N ALA A 176 -0.17 -31.58 26.12
CA ALA A 176 -0.22 -30.98 27.46
C ALA A 176 -1.05 -29.70 27.39
N SER A 177 -2.04 -29.57 28.29
CA SER A 177 -2.85 -28.37 28.44
C SER A 177 -2.09 -27.31 29.23
N ALA A 178 -1.61 -26.26 28.56
CA ALA A 178 -1.17 -25.03 29.21
C ALA A 178 -1.57 -23.83 28.36
N THR A 179 -2.71 -23.21 28.70
CA THR A 179 -3.07 -21.87 28.24
C THR A 179 -2.25 -20.86 29.05
N MET A 180 -1.20 -20.30 28.47
CA MET A 180 -0.55 -19.11 29.01
C MET A 180 -1.31 -17.88 28.49
N ASP A 181 -2.13 -17.27 29.34
CA ASP A 181 -3.00 -16.12 29.02
C ASP A 181 -2.27 -14.77 28.84
N SER A 182 -0.92 -14.75 28.82
CA SER A 182 -0.12 -13.53 28.67
C SER A 182 1.08 -13.72 27.73
N PRO A 183 1.37 -12.79 26.80
CA PRO A 183 2.59 -12.82 25.99
C PRO A 183 3.83 -12.83 26.90
N LEU A 184 4.83 -13.66 26.58
CA LEU A 184 6.12 -13.65 27.28
C LEU A 184 6.77 -12.26 27.14
N GLN A 185 7.31 -11.73 28.22
CA GLN A 185 7.94 -10.41 28.27
C GLN A 185 9.39 -10.49 28.73
N MET A 186 10.25 -9.69 28.11
CA MET A 186 11.63 -9.44 28.52
C MET A 186 11.79 -7.93 28.77
N ASN A 187 12.27 -7.57 29.97
CA ASN A 187 12.40 -6.16 30.39
C ASN A 187 11.11 -5.34 30.25
N GLY A 188 9.95 -5.96 30.51
CA GLY A 188 8.63 -5.30 30.42
C GLY A 188 8.12 -5.06 29.00
N LEU A 189 8.80 -5.58 27.98
CA LEU A 189 8.40 -5.53 26.58
C LEU A 189 8.05 -6.94 26.09
N PRO A 190 7.09 -7.11 25.17
CA PRO A 190 6.84 -8.39 24.52
C PRO A 190 8.14 -8.98 23.98
N ILE A 191 8.34 -10.30 24.09
CA ILE A 191 9.49 -10.99 23.51
C ILE A 191 9.63 -10.69 22.01
N SER A 192 8.52 -10.30 21.40
CA SER A 192 8.41 -9.92 20.02
C SER A 192 9.11 -8.65 19.59
N VAL A 193 9.60 -7.92 20.56
CA VAL A 193 10.47 -6.78 20.35
C VAL A 193 11.92 -7.20 20.09
N TYR A 194 12.30 -8.42 20.49
CA TYR A 194 13.69 -8.83 20.59
C TYR A 194 14.10 -9.93 19.60
N ALA A 195 13.19 -10.58 18.87
CA ALA A 195 13.56 -11.72 18.01
C ALA A 195 13.84 -11.28 16.58
N PRO A 196 15.10 -10.95 16.25
CA PRO A 196 15.34 -10.56 14.89
C PRO A 196 15.27 -11.78 13.99
N GLU A 197 15.06 -11.55 12.70
CA GLU A 197 15.01 -12.62 11.71
C GLU A 197 16.12 -12.43 10.67
N THR A 198 16.12 -13.32 9.69
CA THR A 198 17.09 -13.40 8.60
C THR A 198 17.30 -12.04 7.94
N VAL A 199 18.57 -11.70 7.66
CA VAL A 199 18.93 -10.56 6.82
C VAL A 199 19.28 -11.03 5.42
N GLY A 200 18.96 -10.21 4.43
CA GLY A 200 19.33 -10.52 3.06
C GLY A 200 19.33 -9.32 2.15
N TRP A 201 20.09 -9.45 1.07
CA TRP A 201 20.36 -8.39 0.12
C TRP A 201 20.26 -8.90 -1.30
N VAL A 202 19.80 -8.01 -2.17
CA VAL A 202 19.75 -8.22 -3.60
C VAL A 202 20.29 -6.97 -4.29
N VAL A 203 21.19 -7.16 -5.25
CA VAL A 203 21.85 -6.08 -5.98
C VAL A 203 21.80 -6.36 -7.47
N VAL A 204 21.55 -5.33 -8.26
CA VAL A 204 21.89 -5.28 -9.69
C VAL A 204 22.86 -4.13 -9.93
N ASP A 205 23.97 -4.41 -10.63
CA ASP A 205 24.93 -3.38 -11.01
C ASP A 205 24.58 -2.72 -12.35
N LYS A 206 25.32 -1.68 -12.76
CA LYS A 206 25.08 -0.93 -14.01
C LYS A 206 25.22 -1.76 -15.29
N GLN A 207 25.73 -2.99 -15.18
CA GLN A 207 25.82 -3.94 -16.31
C GLN A 207 24.61 -4.87 -16.35
N GLY A 208 23.63 -4.71 -15.45
CA GLY A 208 22.46 -5.57 -15.33
C GLY A 208 22.74 -6.91 -14.64
N ARG A 209 23.90 -7.05 -13.97
CA ARG A 209 24.27 -8.31 -13.32
C ARG A 209 23.63 -8.40 -11.94
N CYS A 210 22.77 -9.40 -11.73
CA CYS A 210 22.13 -9.62 -10.43
C CYS A 210 22.97 -10.49 -9.51
N ALA A 211 23.00 -10.14 -8.23
CA ALA A 211 23.56 -10.96 -7.15
C ALA A 211 22.64 -10.92 -5.93
N ALA A 212 22.65 -12.00 -5.15
CA ALA A 212 21.89 -12.08 -3.90
C ALA A 212 22.71 -12.79 -2.83
N ALA A 213 22.49 -12.40 -1.57
CA ALA A 213 23.06 -13.05 -0.41
C ALA A 213 22.11 -12.96 0.79
N THR A 214 22.15 -13.97 1.65
CA THR A 214 21.30 -14.08 2.84
C THR A 214 22.13 -14.68 3.97
N SER A 215 21.95 -14.18 5.20
CA SER A 215 22.64 -14.64 6.41
C SER A 215 21.66 -14.76 7.56
N THR A 216 21.74 -15.84 8.34
CA THR A 216 20.81 -16.10 9.45
C THR A 216 21.42 -16.97 10.55
N GLY A 217 20.99 -16.77 11.79
CA GLY A 217 21.14 -17.75 12.88
C GLY A 217 20.04 -18.83 12.89
N GLY A 218 19.01 -18.69 12.05
CA GLY A 218 17.83 -19.56 12.02
C GLY A 218 16.84 -19.27 13.14
N LEU A 219 16.01 -20.25 13.51
CA LEU A 219 15.00 -20.09 14.55
C LEU A 219 15.62 -20.15 15.95
N MET A 220 15.13 -19.32 16.87
CA MET A 220 15.53 -19.39 18.28
C MET A 220 15.01 -20.67 18.93
N ASN A 221 15.87 -21.31 19.73
CA ASN A 221 15.63 -22.60 20.36
C ASN A 221 15.44 -23.75 19.35
N LYS A 222 16.02 -23.61 18.15
CA LYS A 222 16.03 -24.69 17.14
C LYS A 222 16.78 -25.92 17.63
N MET A 223 16.39 -27.08 17.11
CA MET A 223 17.17 -28.31 17.23
C MET A 223 18.57 -28.10 16.66
N SER A 224 19.60 -28.53 17.39
CA SER A 224 20.97 -28.53 16.86
C SER A 224 21.05 -29.42 15.62
N GLY A 225 21.70 -28.92 14.57
CA GLY A 225 21.77 -29.58 13.27
C GLY A 225 20.66 -29.19 12.28
N ARG A 226 19.69 -28.35 12.67
CA ARG A 226 18.64 -27.88 11.75
C ARG A 226 19.23 -26.90 10.74
N ILE A 227 19.00 -27.18 9.45
CA ILE A 227 19.35 -26.31 8.32
C ILE A 227 18.09 -25.63 7.78
N GLY A 228 18.15 -24.32 7.55
CA GLY A 228 17.08 -23.53 6.95
C GLY A 228 17.07 -23.39 5.45
N ASP A 229 16.20 -22.51 4.99
CA ASP A 229 16.04 -22.12 3.59
C ASP A 229 17.20 -21.26 3.09
N SER A 230 17.78 -20.41 3.95
CA SER A 230 18.77 -19.40 3.60
C SER A 230 20.04 -19.97 2.94
N PRO A 231 20.66 -21.07 3.40
CA PRO A 231 21.83 -21.67 2.76
C PRO A 231 21.47 -22.53 1.54
N LEU A 232 20.19 -22.85 1.33
CA LEU A 232 19.73 -23.70 0.24
C LEU A 232 19.38 -22.85 -0.98
N ILE A 233 20.33 -22.74 -1.91
CA ILE A 233 20.19 -21.95 -3.15
C ILE A 233 18.93 -22.37 -3.93
N GLY A 234 18.11 -21.38 -4.29
CA GLY A 234 16.81 -21.55 -4.94
C GLY A 234 15.63 -21.59 -3.96
N LEU A 235 15.87 -21.80 -2.66
CA LEU A 235 14.82 -21.79 -1.64
C LEU A 235 14.72 -20.41 -0.98
N GLY A 236 15.69 -20.04 -0.13
CA GLY A 236 15.72 -18.73 0.55
C GLY A 236 16.50 -17.65 -0.20
N THR A 237 17.39 -18.04 -1.11
CA THR A 237 18.27 -17.10 -1.85
C THR A 237 18.45 -17.56 -3.27
N TYR A 238 18.27 -16.67 -4.24
CA TYR A 238 18.48 -17.00 -5.64
C TYR A 238 18.88 -15.78 -6.47
N ALA A 239 19.66 -15.99 -7.53
CA ALA A 239 19.90 -14.99 -8.55
C ALA A 239 20.04 -15.64 -9.92
N SER A 240 19.68 -14.88 -10.96
CA SER A 240 19.73 -15.28 -12.36
C SER A 240 20.06 -14.07 -13.23
N GLU A 241 20.04 -14.24 -14.55
CA GLU A 241 20.13 -13.14 -15.52
C GLU A 241 18.87 -12.23 -15.51
N LEU A 242 17.78 -12.63 -14.86
CA LEU A 242 16.52 -11.90 -14.84
C LEU A 242 16.33 -11.07 -13.56
N CYS A 243 16.68 -11.65 -12.43
CA CYS A 243 16.49 -11.05 -11.12
C CYS A 243 17.35 -11.75 -10.06
N GLY A 244 17.56 -11.05 -8.94
CA GLY A 244 17.97 -11.63 -7.66
C GLY A 244 16.83 -11.58 -6.64
N VAL A 245 16.86 -12.49 -5.66
CA VAL A 245 15.80 -12.68 -4.66
C VAL A 245 16.41 -13.15 -3.34
N SER A 246 15.92 -12.60 -2.24
CA SER A 246 16.22 -13.06 -0.88
C SER A 246 14.94 -13.10 -0.05
N CYS A 247 14.73 -14.18 0.71
CA CYS A 247 13.53 -14.45 1.49
C CYS A 247 13.79 -14.37 3.01
N THR A 248 12.70 -14.24 3.77
CA THR A 248 12.67 -14.24 5.24
C THR A 248 11.31 -14.73 5.74
N GLY A 249 11.24 -15.16 7.00
CA GLY A 249 10.05 -15.77 7.61
C GLY A 249 10.18 -17.28 7.80
N GLU A 250 9.08 -18.02 7.58
CA GLU A 250 8.97 -19.44 7.93
C GLU A 250 9.79 -20.32 6.99
N GLY A 251 10.99 -20.68 7.42
CA GLY A 251 11.92 -21.45 6.59
C GLY A 251 11.30 -22.75 6.04
N GLU A 252 10.46 -23.44 6.80
CA GLU A 252 9.79 -24.68 6.34
C GLU A 252 8.76 -24.43 5.23
N ALA A 253 8.07 -23.28 5.26
CA ALA A 253 7.19 -22.88 4.17
C ALA A 253 7.99 -22.43 2.94
N ILE A 254 9.09 -21.69 3.14
CA ILE A 254 9.98 -21.27 2.06
C ILE A 254 10.60 -22.48 1.35
N ILE A 255 11.06 -23.48 2.11
CA ILE A 255 11.63 -24.73 1.58
C ILE A 255 10.60 -25.48 0.75
N ARG A 256 9.41 -25.74 1.30
CA ARG A 256 8.35 -26.51 0.62
C ARG A 256 7.91 -25.87 -0.70
N ASN A 257 8.04 -24.55 -0.81
CA ASN A 257 7.53 -23.78 -1.94
C ASN A 257 8.62 -23.23 -2.87
N THR A 258 9.91 -23.52 -2.61
CA THR A 258 11.03 -23.07 -3.46
C THR A 258 10.99 -21.56 -3.76
N LEU A 259 10.68 -20.76 -2.72
CA LEU A 259 10.12 -19.42 -2.89
C LEU A 259 11.01 -18.48 -3.73
N ALA A 260 12.32 -18.44 -3.48
CA ALA A 260 13.23 -17.54 -4.18
C ALA A 260 13.35 -17.87 -5.67
N ARG A 261 13.49 -19.15 -6.04
CA ARG A 261 13.55 -19.58 -7.46
C ARG A 261 12.25 -19.33 -8.19
N GLU A 262 11.12 -19.44 -7.49
CA GLU A 262 9.79 -19.32 -8.08
C GLU A 262 9.54 -17.93 -8.67
N VAL A 263 10.02 -16.85 -8.04
CA VAL A 263 9.92 -15.49 -8.61
C VAL A 263 10.58 -15.43 -10.00
N SER A 264 11.81 -15.91 -10.10
CA SER A 264 12.53 -16.01 -11.38
C SER A 264 11.82 -16.94 -12.37
N ALA A 265 11.19 -18.02 -11.89
CA ALA A 265 10.50 -19.00 -12.74
C ALA A 265 9.22 -18.40 -13.33
N VAL A 266 8.49 -17.64 -12.53
CA VAL A 266 7.27 -16.96 -12.94
C VAL A 266 7.58 -15.89 -13.99
N MET A 267 8.64 -15.09 -13.78
CA MET A 267 9.10 -14.15 -14.81
C MET A 267 9.48 -14.88 -16.11
N GLU A 268 10.27 -15.95 -16.00
CA GLU A 268 10.78 -16.71 -17.15
C GLU A 268 9.67 -17.43 -17.94
N TYR A 269 8.78 -18.15 -17.27
CA TYR A 269 7.83 -19.06 -17.90
C TYR A 269 6.43 -18.47 -18.10
N LYS A 270 6.02 -17.49 -17.27
CA LYS A 270 4.73 -16.80 -17.44
C LYS A 270 4.88 -15.43 -18.10
N GLY A 271 6.10 -14.90 -18.24
CA GLY A 271 6.35 -13.60 -18.84
C GLY A 271 5.85 -12.42 -18.00
N LEU A 272 5.64 -12.64 -16.70
CA LEU A 272 5.23 -11.59 -15.76
C LEU A 272 6.42 -10.67 -15.44
N ASN A 273 6.12 -9.40 -15.18
CA ASN A 273 7.14 -8.47 -14.67
C ASN A 273 7.51 -8.79 -13.21
N LEU A 274 8.52 -8.09 -12.66
CA LEU A 274 9.03 -8.38 -11.32
C LEU A 274 7.95 -8.27 -10.24
N HIS A 275 7.16 -7.19 -10.27
CA HIS A 275 6.10 -6.94 -9.29
C HIS A 275 5.01 -8.01 -9.36
N GLU A 276 4.53 -8.31 -10.56
CA GLU A 276 3.54 -9.35 -10.81
C GLU A 276 4.04 -10.74 -10.35
N ALA A 277 5.32 -11.03 -10.56
CA ALA A 277 5.93 -12.29 -10.14
C ALA A 277 6.02 -12.40 -8.61
N VAL A 278 6.46 -11.34 -7.93
CA VAL A 278 6.50 -11.29 -6.46
C VAL A 278 5.10 -11.44 -5.88
N ASP A 279 4.12 -10.70 -6.40
CA ASP A 279 2.72 -10.80 -5.99
C ASP A 279 2.16 -12.21 -6.19
N TYR A 280 2.43 -12.80 -7.36
CA TYR A 280 2.00 -14.16 -7.66
C TYR A 280 2.55 -15.16 -6.64
N VAL A 281 3.85 -15.06 -6.32
CA VAL A 281 4.52 -15.96 -5.38
C VAL A 281 3.96 -15.81 -3.97
N ILE A 282 3.86 -14.58 -3.46
CA ILE A 282 3.35 -14.33 -2.10
C ILE A 282 1.89 -14.77 -1.96
N LYS A 283 1.04 -14.50 -2.96
CA LYS A 283 -0.40 -14.80 -2.90
C LYS A 283 -0.73 -16.27 -3.15
N ASN A 284 0.01 -16.96 -4.03
CA ASN A 284 -0.41 -18.27 -4.56
C ASN A 284 0.52 -19.43 -4.19
N ARG A 285 1.65 -19.19 -3.54
CA ARG A 285 2.62 -20.25 -3.19
C ARG A 285 2.76 -20.48 -1.70
N LEU A 286 2.29 -19.58 -0.85
CA LEU A 286 2.36 -19.72 0.60
C LEU A 286 0.99 -20.20 1.11
N ASP A 287 0.65 -21.47 0.86
CA ASP A 287 -0.70 -22.03 1.11
C ASP A 287 -1.17 -21.90 2.58
N GLU A 288 -0.25 -21.77 3.54
CA GLU A 288 -0.54 -21.36 4.95
C GLU A 288 0.66 -20.66 5.65
N GLY A 289 1.84 -20.65 5.02
CA GLY A 289 3.09 -20.20 5.65
C GLY A 289 3.26 -18.68 5.66
N LYS A 290 4.01 -18.19 6.65
CA LYS A 290 4.32 -16.75 6.81
C LYS A 290 5.70 -16.41 6.30
N ALA A 291 5.80 -15.65 5.23
CA ALA A 291 7.08 -15.25 4.64
C ALA A 291 7.03 -13.88 3.97
N GLY A 292 8.21 -13.31 3.76
CA GLY A 292 8.46 -12.14 2.95
C GLY A 292 9.67 -12.34 2.05
N LEU A 293 9.79 -11.51 1.02
CA LEU A 293 10.94 -11.48 0.14
C LEU A 293 11.17 -10.09 -0.44
N ILE A 294 12.42 -9.86 -0.83
CA ILE A 294 12.84 -8.75 -1.68
C ILE A 294 13.37 -9.31 -3.00
N ALA A 295 13.16 -8.58 -4.08
CA ALA A 295 13.66 -8.94 -5.39
C ALA A 295 14.09 -7.69 -6.17
N VAL A 296 15.10 -7.85 -7.02
CA VAL A 296 15.59 -6.80 -7.92
C VAL A 296 15.76 -7.40 -9.31
N SER A 297 15.20 -6.77 -10.33
CA SER A 297 15.34 -7.21 -11.73
C SER A 297 16.66 -6.74 -12.34
N LYS A 298 17.06 -7.37 -13.44
CA LYS A 298 18.21 -6.94 -14.26
C LYS A 298 18.09 -5.51 -14.78
N ASP A 299 16.87 -4.98 -14.84
CA ASP A 299 16.53 -3.67 -15.39
C ASP A 299 16.47 -2.59 -14.28
N GLY A 300 16.73 -2.95 -13.02
CA GLY A 300 16.76 -2.01 -11.89
C GLY A 300 15.42 -1.83 -11.18
N GLU A 301 14.40 -2.64 -11.49
CA GLU A 301 13.14 -2.65 -10.75
C GLU A 301 13.33 -3.33 -9.40
N VAL A 302 12.63 -2.85 -8.37
CA VAL A 302 12.65 -3.43 -7.02
C VAL A 302 11.23 -3.81 -6.62
N ALA A 303 11.05 -5.04 -6.16
CA ALA A 303 9.77 -5.50 -5.62
C ALA A 303 9.97 -6.13 -4.24
N CYS A 304 9.08 -5.82 -3.32
CA CYS A 304 9.04 -6.39 -1.97
C CYS A 304 7.64 -6.94 -1.73
N GLY A 305 7.53 -8.17 -1.25
CA GLY A 305 6.23 -8.79 -0.97
C GLY A 305 6.29 -9.66 0.27
N PHE A 306 5.23 -9.63 1.08
CA PHE A 306 5.14 -10.42 2.32
C PHE A 306 3.67 -10.64 2.72
N ASN A 307 3.39 -11.72 3.44
CA ASN A 307 2.06 -12.02 3.99
C ASN A 307 2.05 -12.04 5.53
N THR A 308 3.08 -11.45 6.14
CA THR A 308 3.30 -11.32 7.58
C THR A 308 2.77 -9.99 8.12
N THR A 309 2.91 -9.75 9.43
CA THR A 309 2.50 -8.50 10.11
C THR A 309 3.35 -7.27 9.76
N GLY A 310 4.38 -7.45 8.95
CA GLY A 310 5.24 -6.38 8.44
C GLY A 310 6.67 -6.86 8.24
N MET A 311 7.40 -6.18 7.37
CA MET A 311 8.77 -6.56 7.02
C MET A 311 9.70 -5.36 7.10
N PHE A 312 10.78 -5.43 7.90
CA PHE A 312 11.85 -4.44 7.85
C PHE A 312 12.57 -4.56 6.53
N ARG A 313 12.51 -3.51 5.73
CA ARG A 313 13.08 -3.48 4.39
C ARG A 313 13.64 -2.11 4.07
N GLY A 314 14.54 -2.08 3.10
CA GLY A 314 14.84 -0.86 2.40
C GLY A 314 15.37 -1.12 1.00
N CYS A 315 15.33 -0.11 0.15
CA CYS A 315 15.87 -0.21 -1.19
C CYS A 315 16.36 1.14 -1.70
N ALA A 316 17.21 1.09 -2.73
CA ALA A 316 17.62 2.26 -3.47
C ALA A 316 17.80 1.96 -4.96
N THR A 317 17.49 2.92 -5.81
CA THR A 317 17.67 2.85 -7.27
C THR A 317 18.49 4.04 -7.79
N GLU A 318 19.02 3.93 -9.02
CA GLU A 318 19.81 4.99 -9.66
C GLU A 318 19.08 6.33 -9.79
N ASP A 319 17.75 6.31 -9.93
CA ASP A 319 16.90 7.50 -10.08
C ASP A 319 16.65 8.25 -8.75
N GLY A 320 17.23 7.78 -7.64
CA GLY A 320 17.20 8.46 -6.34
C GLY A 320 16.03 8.06 -5.44
N PHE A 321 15.29 6.99 -5.75
CA PHE A 321 14.35 6.38 -4.82
C PHE A 321 15.12 5.73 -3.67
N MET A 322 14.74 6.04 -2.42
CA MET A 322 15.26 5.43 -1.18
C MET A 322 14.07 5.20 -0.25
N GLU A 323 13.73 3.94 0.01
CA GLU A 323 12.66 3.55 0.96
C GLU A 323 13.30 2.78 2.12
N VAL A 324 12.94 3.07 3.37
CA VAL A 324 13.29 2.26 4.56
C VAL A 324 12.09 2.21 5.52
N GLY A 325 11.47 1.03 5.69
CA GLY A 325 10.17 0.93 6.38
C GLY A 325 9.70 -0.49 6.74
N ARG A 326 8.51 -0.56 7.34
CA ARG A 326 7.79 -1.76 7.80
C ARG A 326 6.28 -1.49 7.67
N GLU A 327 5.46 -2.43 7.17
CA GLU A 327 4.01 -2.20 7.07
C GLU A 327 3.10 -3.37 7.50
N MET A 328 2.33 -3.12 8.56
CA MET A 328 0.85 -3.18 8.58
C MET A 328 0.38 -1.93 9.35
N GLY A 329 -0.74 -1.32 8.95
CA GLY A 329 -1.26 -0.08 9.54
C GLY A 329 -0.95 1.19 8.75
N ALA A 330 -0.77 1.05 7.43
CA ALA A 330 -0.54 2.17 6.52
C ALA A 330 -1.83 3.00 6.37
N TRP A 331 -1.77 4.30 6.63
CA TRP A 331 -2.85 5.17 6.20
C TRP A 331 -2.82 5.31 4.67
N ALA A 332 -4.00 5.44 4.09
CA ALA A 332 -4.16 5.76 2.68
C ALA A 332 -5.33 6.74 2.49
N ILE A 333 -5.23 7.55 1.45
CA ILE A 333 -6.24 8.52 1.06
C ILE A 333 -6.41 8.50 -0.46
N ALA A 334 -7.66 8.60 -0.90
CA ALA A 334 -7.98 8.94 -2.28
C ALA A 334 -9.00 10.07 -2.34
N VAL A 335 -8.91 10.89 -3.38
CA VAL A 335 -9.80 12.01 -3.67
C VAL A 335 -10.22 11.98 -5.14
N HIS A 336 -11.42 12.48 -5.44
CA HIS A 336 -11.84 12.72 -6.81
C HIS A 336 -12.49 14.11 -6.98
N GLY A 337 -12.27 14.68 -8.16
CA GLY A 337 -12.96 15.88 -8.68
C GLY A 337 -14.02 15.55 -9.73
N GLY A 338 -14.29 14.26 -9.92
CA GLY A 338 -15.41 13.75 -10.66
C GLY A 338 -15.08 13.08 -12.00
N ALA A 339 -16.01 12.25 -12.49
CA ALA A 339 -15.88 11.43 -13.68
C ALA A 339 -16.62 12.04 -14.86
N GLY A 340 -16.00 11.97 -16.05
CA GLY A 340 -16.56 12.55 -17.27
C GLY A 340 -15.76 13.68 -17.89
N VAL A 341 -14.45 13.52 -17.96
CA VAL A 341 -13.59 14.60 -18.45
C VAL A 341 -13.58 14.66 -19.98
N ASP A 342 -13.86 15.84 -20.55
CA ASP A 342 -13.72 16.07 -21.98
C ASP A 342 -12.26 15.84 -22.43
N PRO A 343 -11.99 14.94 -23.40
CA PRO A 343 -10.64 14.69 -23.95
C PRO A 343 -9.89 15.93 -24.44
N ASN A 344 -10.62 16.97 -24.84
CA ASN A 344 -10.10 18.22 -25.35
C ASN A 344 -9.97 19.29 -24.27
N LEU A 345 -10.16 18.95 -22.99
CA LEU A 345 -9.97 19.84 -21.86
C LEU A 345 -8.60 20.54 -21.97
N PRO A 346 -8.55 21.88 -22.00
CA PRO A 346 -7.29 22.61 -22.11
C PRO A 346 -6.31 22.24 -20.99
N LYS A 347 -5.02 22.15 -21.34
CA LYS A 347 -3.95 21.79 -20.38
C LYS A 347 -3.95 22.68 -19.13
N GLU A 348 -4.23 23.97 -19.27
CA GLU A 348 -4.28 24.89 -18.13
C GLU A 348 -5.34 24.47 -17.10
N ARG A 349 -6.55 24.14 -17.54
CA ARG A 349 -7.63 23.63 -16.67
C ARG A 349 -7.30 22.27 -16.06
N GLN A 350 -6.63 21.40 -16.82
CA GLN A 350 -6.11 20.13 -16.26
C GLN A 350 -5.13 20.39 -15.11
N GLU A 351 -4.20 21.33 -15.29
CA GLU A 351 -3.20 21.65 -14.26
C GLU A 351 -3.81 22.38 -13.06
N GLU A 352 -4.84 23.21 -13.24
CA GLU A 352 -5.61 23.79 -12.13
C GLU A 352 -6.28 22.72 -11.28
N ALA A 353 -6.96 21.77 -11.93
CA ALA A 353 -7.59 20.64 -11.25
C ALA A 353 -6.57 19.77 -10.51
N LYS A 354 -5.44 19.47 -11.16
CA LYS A 354 -4.36 18.72 -10.49
C LYS A 354 -3.81 19.45 -9.28
N ARG A 355 -3.58 20.77 -9.36
CA ARG A 355 -3.11 21.56 -8.21
C ARG A 355 -4.10 21.53 -7.05
N LEU A 356 -5.40 21.61 -7.31
CA LEU A 356 -6.42 21.50 -6.28
C LEU A 356 -6.42 20.11 -5.64
N LEU A 357 -6.38 19.04 -6.43
CA LEU A 357 -6.31 17.67 -5.90
C LEU A 357 -5.02 17.42 -5.10
N THR A 358 -3.88 17.92 -5.58
CA THR A 358 -2.61 17.91 -4.83
C THR A 358 -2.72 18.66 -3.51
N ARG A 359 -3.38 19.82 -3.48
CA ARG A 359 -3.62 20.59 -2.25
C ARG A 359 -4.49 19.80 -1.26
N CYS A 360 -5.56 19.18 -1.75
CA CYS A 360 -6.46 18.33 -0.97
C CYS A 360 -5.73 17.10 -0.38
N LEU A 361 -4.93 16.41 -1.19
CA LEU A 361 -4.10 15.30 -0.73
C LEU A 361 -3.11 15.75 0.35
N ASN A 362 -2.42 16.89 0.17
CA ASN A 362 -1.49 17.41 1.17
C ASN A 362 -2.16 17.75 2.51
N ILE A 363 -3.39 18.29 2.49
CA ILE A 363 -4.20 18.50 3.71
C ILE A 363 -4.47 17.15 4.39
N GLY A 364 -4.92 16.16 3.62
CA GLY A 364 -5.21 14.83 4.12
C GLY A 364 -3.98 14.13 4.72
N ILE A 365 -2.85 14.16 3.99
CA ILE A 365 -1.55 13.62 4.43
C ILE A 365 -1.12 14.29 5.74
N SER A 366 -1.20 15.61 5.84
CA SER A 366 -0.83 16.34 7.06
C SER A 366 -1.70 15.94 8.26
N ALA A 367 -3.01 15.75 8.03
CA ALA A 367 -3.94 15.31 9.06
C ALA A 367 -3.66 13.85 9.50
N LEU A 368 -3.43 12.94 8.55
CA LEU A 368 -3.11 11.54 8.80
C LEU A 368 -1.76 11.36 9.52
N ARG A 369 -0.74 12.14 9.13
CA ARG A 369 0.54 12.20 9.84
C ARG A 369 0.41 12.71 11.27
N SER A 370 -0.60 13.55 11.51
CA SER A 370 -0.97 14.05 12.85
C SER A 370 -1.91 13.09 13.60
N ASN A 371 -2.14 11.88 13.07
CA ASN A 371 -3.00 10.82 13.62
C ASN A 371 -4.47 11.25 13.81
N LEU A 372 -4.99 12.13 12.97
CA LEU A 372 -6.43 12.42 12.98
C LEU A 372 -7.22 11.18 12.54
N PRO A 373 -8.41 10.93 13.13
CA PRO A 373 -9.31 9.86 12.68
C PRO A 373 -9.70 10.01 11.21
N ALA A 374 -9.85 8.89 10.49
CA ALA A 374 -10.22 8.89 9.07
C ALA A 374 -11.46 9.76 8.76
N ILE A 375 -12.46 9.71 9.65
CA ILE A 375 -13.71 10.46 9.51
C ILE A 375 -13.51 11.99 9.55
N ASP A 376 -12.51 12.47 10.30
CA ASP A 376 -12.19 13.90 10.38
C ASP A 376 -11.36 14.32 9.14
N VAL A 377 -10.52 13.42 8.63
CA VAL A 377 -9.73 13.65 7.42
C VAL A 377 -10.62 13.80 6.18
N VAL A 378 -11.58 12.89 5.98
CA VAL A 378 -12.51 13.01 4.83
C VAL A 378 -13.33 14.30 4.88
N GLU A 379 -13.76 14.73 6.08
CA GLU A 379 -14.47 16.01 6.24
C GLU A 379 -13.56 17.20 5.87
N LEU A 380 -12.34 17.25 6.42
CA LEU A 380 -11.39 18.34 6.14
C LEU A 380 -11.11 18.48 4.63
N VAL A 381 -10.91 17.36 3.96
CA VAL A 381 -10.58 17.32 2.53
C VAL A 381 -11.77 17.69 1.65
N VAL A 382 -12.98 17.19 1.95
CA VAL A 382 -14.17 17.56 1.18
C VAL A 382 -14.57 19.02 1.41
N ARG A 383 -14.36 19.58 2.61
CA ARG A 383 -14.54 21.02 2.86
C ARG A 383 -13.64 21.89 1.99
N GLU A 384 -12.41 21.46 1.73
CA GLU A 384 -11.49 22.15 0.82
C GLU A 384 -12.03 22.14 -0.61
N LEU A 385 -12.51 20.97 -1.06
CA LEU A 385 -13.15 20.82 -2.38
C LEU A 385 -14.44 21.64 -2.51
N GLU A 386 -15.24 21.76 -1.45
CA GLU A 386 -16.45 22.60 -1.41
C GLU A 386 -16.16 24.12 -1.42
N THR A 387 -14.95 24.52 -1.01
CA THR A 387 -14.59 25.94 -0.91
C THR A 387 -14.06 26.49 -2.23
N ASP A 388 -13.43 25.64 -3.03
CA ASP A 388 -12.83 25.99 -4.32
C ASP A 388 -13.88 25.90 -5.45
N PRO A 389 -14.07 26.96 -6.27
CA PRO A 389 -15.11 27.00 -7.31
C PRO A 389 -14.89 26.04 -8.49
N LEU A 390 -13.77 25.31 -8.53
CA LEU A 390 -13.37 24.53 -9.70
C LEU A 390 -14.24 23.29 -9.94
N PHE A 391 -14.76 22.66 -8.88
CA PHE A 391 -15.58 21.45 -8.98
C PHE A 391 -17.03 21.72 -8.55
N ASN A 392 -17.92 20.77 -8.83
CA ASN A 392 -19.36 20.95 -8.67
C ASN A 392 -19.79 20.52 -7.26
N SER A 393 -19.36 21.29 -6.28
CA SER A 393 -19.65 21.06 -4.87
C SER A 393 -19.41 22.33 -4.07
N GLY A 394 -20.30 22.69 -3.15
CA GLY A 394 -20.18 23.95 -2.44
C GLY A 394 -20.15 25.12 -3.41
N ARG A 395 -19.11 25.97 -3.34
CA ARG A 395 -18.90 27.03 -4.31
C ARG A 395 -18.56 26.42 -5.66
N GLY A 396 -19.24 26.84 -6.74
CA GLY A 396 -19.10 26.20 -8.05
C GLY A 396 -20.18 25.15 -8.36
N SER A 397 -21.13 24.91 -7.44
CA SER A 397 -22.24 23.98 -7.64
C SER A 397 -23.11 24.30 -8.86
N ALA A 398 -23.54 23.26 -9.56
CA ALA A 398 -24.45 23.33 -10.70
C ALA A 398 -25.81 23.95 -10.34
N LEU A 399 -26.44 24.60 -11.32
CA LEU A 399 -27.69 25.32 -11.13
C LEU A 399 -28.90 24.45 -11.48
N THR A 400 -29.97 24.61 -10.72
CA THR A 400 -31.30 24.10 -11.05
C THR A 400 -31.88 24.81 -12.27
N GLU A 401 -32.99 24.30 -12.80
CA GLU A 401 -33.81 24.96 -13.82
C GLU A 401 -34.26 26.38 -13.41
N ASN A 402 -34.28 26.69 -12.11
CA ASN A 402 -34.65 28.01 -11.59
C ASN A 402 -33.45 28.97 -11.46
N GLY A 403 -32.23 28.52 -11.77
CA GLY A 403 -31.02 29.34 -11.64
C GLY A 403 -30.47 29.45 -10.22
N THR A 404 -30.92 28.58 -9.32
CA THR A 404 -30.45 28.50 -7.93
C THR A 404 -29.57 27.27 -7.72
N VAL A 405 -28.77 27.28 -6.65
CA VAL A 405 -27.99 26.10 -6.21
C VAL A 405 -28.78 25.30 -5.17
N GLU A 406 -28.79 23.97 -5.34
CA GLU A 406 -29.30 22.99 -4.37
C GLU A 406 -28.25 21.88 -4.17
N MET A 407 -27.61 21.83 -3.00
CA MET A 407 -26.48 20.93 -2.74
C MET A 407 -26.87 19.71 -1.91
N GLU A 408 -26.06 18.66 -2.04
CA GLU A 408 -26.24 17.37 -1.40
C GLU A 408 -24.88 16.84 -0.93
N ALA A 409 -24.84 16.20 0.24
CA ALA A 409 -23.62 15.56 0.74
C ALA A 409 -23.93 14.41 1.69
N SER A 410 -22.99 13.47 1.81
CA SER A 410 -22.99 12.47 2.87
C SER A 410 -21.59 12.14 3.36
N ILE A 411 -21.53 11.61 4.59
CA ILE A 411 -20.32 11.15 5.25
C ILE A 411 -20.61 9.88 6.05
N MET A 412 -19.66 8.94 6.07
CA MET A 412 -19.83 7.64 6.73
C MET A 412 -18.55 7.17 7.44
N ASP A 413 -18.72 6.71 8.67
CA ASP A 413 -17.73 6.14 9.58
C ASP A 413 -17.84 4.60 9.56
N GLY A 414 -16.84 3.92 9.00
CA GLY A 414 -16.87 2.49 8.67
C GLY A 414 -17.06 1.54 9.87
N PRO A 415 -16.26 1.62 10.95
CA PRO A 415 -16.29 0.66 12.06
C PRO A 415 -17.65 0.49 12.74
N LYS A 416 -18.47 1.54 12.78
CA LYS A 416 -19.82 1.51 13.38
C LYS A 416 -20.93 1.76 12.37
N ARG A 417 -20.59 1.94 11.09
CA ARG A 417 -21.50 2.34 10.00
C ARG A 417 -22.36 3.55 10.36
N ARG A 418 -21.84 4.46 11.20
CA ARG A 418 -22.53 5.71 11.50
C ARG A 418 -22.44 6.58 10.26
N CYS A 419 -23.54 7.24 9.92
CA CYS A 419 -23.60 8.07 8.73
C CYS A 419 -24.49 9.27 8.95
N GLY A 420 -24.25 10.29 8.14
CA GLY A 420 -25.08 11.47 8.04
C GLY A 420 -25.14 11.95 6.60
N ALA A 421 -26.30 12.45 6.21
CA ALA A 421 -26.58 12.92 4.86
C ALA A 421 -27.50 14.14 4.88
N VAL A 422 -27.35 14.98 3.86
CA VAL A 422 -28.12 16.20 3.65
C VAL A 422 -28.42 16.43 2.17
N SER A 423 -29.58 17.02 1.86
CA SER A 423 -29.96 17.35 0.48
C SER A 423 -30.81 18.61 0.40
N GLY A 424 -30.81 19.25 -0.77
CA GLY A 424 -31.60 20.45 -1.02
C GLY A 424 -31.13 21.64 -0.19
N LEU A 425 -29.82 21.71 0.12
CA LEU A 425 -29.24 22.82 0.84
C LEU A 425 -28.99 24.00 -0.12
N THR A 426 -29.40 25.18 0.30
CA THR A 426 -29.33 26.42 -0.49
C THR A 426 -28.46 27.47 0.16
N THR A 427 -28.21 27.38 1.47
CA THR A 427 -27.49 28.41 2.23
C THR A 427 -26.33 27.90 3.07
N VAL A 428 -26.13 26.59 3.21
CA VAL A 428 -25.08 26.02 4.07
C VAL A 428 -23.75 25.99 3.32
N LYS A 429 -22.74 26.71 3.82
CA LYS A 429 -21.47 26.88 3.10
C LYS A 429 -20.72 25.56 2.83
N ASN A 430 -20.74 24.64 3.79
CA ASN A 430 -20.09 23.33 3.69
C ASN A 430 -21.09 22.19 3.97
N PRO A 431 -21.78 21.67 2.94
CA PRO A 431 -22.71 20.55 3.07
C PRO A 431 -22.16 19.34 3.82
N VAL A 432 -20.92 18.91 3.57
CA VAL A 432 -20.32 17.72 4.21
C VAL A 432 -20.24 17.85 5.74
N SER A 433 -19.95 19.05 6.25
CA SER A 433 -19.90 19.30 7.69
C SER A 433 -21.29 19.27 8.32
N LEU A 434 -22.32 19.72 7.61
CA LEU A 434 -23.69 19.55 8.11
C LEU A 434 -24.09 18.07 8.11
N ALA A 435 -23.68 17.29 7.10
CA ALA A 435 -23.86 15.85 7.07
C ALA A 435 -23.20 15.20 8.30
N ARG A 436 -21.98 15.61 8.66
CA ARG A 436 -21.30 15.16 9.90
C ARG A 436 -22.10 15.50 11.16
N LEU A 437 -22.66 16.71 11.23
CA LEU A 437 -23.50 17.11 12.36
C LEU A 437 -24.81 16.33 12.44
N VAL A 438 -25.42 15.95 11.32
CA VAL A 438 -26.58 15.05 11.31
C VAL A 438 -26.20 13.72 11.97
N MET A 439 -25.05 13.14 11.59
CA MET A 439 -24.53 11.89 12.17
C MET A 439 -24.28 11.97 13.68
N GLU A 440 -23.78 13.10 14.18
CA GLU A 440 -23.31 13.22 15.56
C GLU A 440 -24.29 13.89 16.53
N LYS A 441 -25.13 14.80 16.04
CA LYS A 441 -25.98 15.68 16.84
C LYS A 441 -27.47 15.44 16.61
N SER A 442 -27.81 14.35 15.92
CA SER A 442 -29.19 13.91 15.74
C SER A 442 -29.31 12.39 15.88
N PRO A 443 -30.51 11.86 16.14
CA PRO A 443 -30.77 10.42 16.08
C PRO A 443 -31.05 9.94 14.64
N HIS A 444 -30.90 10.80 13.63
CA HIS A 444 -31.26 10.55 12.25
C HIS A 444 -30.02 10.45 11.37
N SER A 445 -30.12 9.74 10.25
CA SER A 445 -29.03 9.59 9.28
C SER A 445 -29.15 10.53 8.09
N TYR A 446 -30.32 11.14 7.85
CA TYR A 446 -30.57 11.94 6.65
C TYR A 446 -31.64 13.01 6.91
N LEU A 447 -31.32 14.27 6.61
CA LEU A 447 -32.26 15.39 6.57
C LEU A 447 -32.27 16.02 5.16
N ALA A 448 -33.39 16.60 4.74
CA ALA A 448 -33.46 17.25 3.43
C ALA A 448 -34.26 18.56 3.46
N PHE A 449 -33.98 19.42 2.48
CA PHE A 449 -34.68 20.68 2.20
C PHE A 449 -34.79 21.57 3.44
N SER A 450 -35.97 22.15 3.68
CA SER A 450 -36.23 23.05 4.81
C SER A 450 -35.88 22.43 6.16
N GLY A 451 -36.07 21.12 6.33
CA GLY A 451 -35.71 20.42 7.57
C GLY A 451 -34.21 20.40 7.82
N ALA A 452 -33.40 20.21 6.77
CA ALA A 452 -31.94 20.29 6.87
C ALA A 452 -31.47 21.72 7.13
N GLU A 453 -32.07 22.72 6.49
CA GLU A 453 -31.77 24.14 6.70
C GLU A 453 -32.12 24.61 8.13
N GLU A 454 -33.25 24.17 8.68
CA GLU A 454 -33.60 24.43 10.09
C GLU A 454 -32.62 23.78 11.06
N PHE A 455 -32.18 22.56 10.75
CA PHE A 455 -31.15 21.89 11.55
C PHE A 455 -29.82 22.64 11.48
N ALA A 456 -29.40 23.09 10.29
CA ALA A 456 -28.21 23.91 10.10
C ALA A 456 -28.22 25.16 11.00
N LYS A 457 -29.33 25.90 11.00
CA LYS A 457 -29.54 27.08 11.87
C LYS A 457 -29.39 26.73 13.35
N LYS A 458 -29.95 25.60 13.78
CA LYS A 458 -29.86 25.13 15.18
C LYS A 458 -28.44 24.74 15.58
N GLN A 459 -27.65 24.17 14.66
CA GLN A 459 -26.27 23.80 14.91
C GLN A 459 -25.29 24.99 14.79
N GLY A 460 -25.74 26.13 14.25
CA GLY A 460 -24.91 27.34 14.13
C GLY A 460 -23.79 27.20 13.10
N VAL A 461 -24.00 26.42 12.04
CA VAL A 461 -23.04 26.35 10.92
C VAL A 461 -23.02 27.67 10.14
N GLU A 462 -21.93 27.93 9.42
CA GLU A 462 -21.84 29.12 8.56
C GLU A 462 -22.86 29.02 7.41
N MET A 463 -23.73 30.02 7.35
CA MET A 463 -24.75 30.17 6.31
C MET A 463 -24.43 31.40 5.45
N VAL A 464 -24.61 31.26 4.14
CA VAL A 464 -24.33 32.27 3.12
C VAL A 464 -25.50 32.37 2.16
N ASP A 465 -25.62 33.50 1.47
CA ASP A 465 -26.64 33.67 0.43
C ASP A 465 -26.35 32.74 -0.77
N ASN A 466 -27.40 32.34 -1.50
CA ASN A 466 -27.28 31.34 -2.57
C ASN A 466 -26.31 31.80 -3.68
N GLU A 467 -26.22 33.10 -3.91
CA GLU A 467 -25.32 33.77 -4.84
C GLU A 467 -23.84 33.47 -4.56
N TYR A 468 -23.46 33.15 -3.32
CA TYR A 468 -22.09 32.76 -2.97
C TYR A 468 -21.62 31.53 -3.78
N PHE A 469 -22.53 30.59 -4.04
CA PHE A 469 -22.22 29.33 -4.71
C PHE A 469 -22.13 29.45 -6.23
N ILE A 470 -22.67 30.54 -6.80
CA ILE A 470 -22.86 30.71 -8.24
C ILE A 470 -21.62 31.35 -8.87
N THR A 471 -21.15 30.78 -9.98
CA THR A 471 -20.06 31.33 -10.80
C THR A 471 -20.58 31.81 -12.15
N GLU A 472 -19.82 32.67 -12.83
CA GLU A 472 -20.18 33.13 -14.19
C GLU A 472 -20.27 31.97 -15.19
N ASP A 473 -19.34 31.00 -15.08
CA ASP A 473 -19.34 29.78 -15.89
C ASP A 473 -20.65 28.98 -15.68
N ASN A 474 -21.14 28.86 -14.43
CA ASN A 474 -22.40 28.16 -14.13
C ASN A 474 -23.62 28.84 -14.75
N VAL A 475 -23.67 30.18 -14.74
CA VAL A 475 -24.75 30.95 -15.38
C VAL A 475 -24.74 30.76 -16.89
N GLY A 476 -23.55 30.80 -17.50
CA GLY A 476 -23.38 30.54 -18.93
C GLY A 476 -23.80 29.14 -19.34
N MET A 477 -23.39 28.13 -18.56
CA MET A 477 -23.80 26.74 -18.77
C MET A 477 -25.31 26.54 -18.66
N LEU A 478 -25.96 27.11 -17.63
CA LEU A 478 -27.42 26.99 -17.48
C LEU A 478 -28.17 27.60 -18.65
N LYS A 479 -27.72 28.77 -19.13
CA LYS A 479 -28.32 29.43 -20.29
C LYS A 479 -28.31 28.50 -21.51
N LEU A 480 -27.15 27.94 -21.82
CA LEU A 480 -26.98 27.02 -22.95
C LEU A 480 -27.78 25.72 -22.76
N ALA A 481 -27.81 25.17 -21.54
CA ALA A 481 -28.60 23.98 -21.20
C ALA A 481 -30.11 24.19 -21.44
N LYS A 482 -30.63 25.37 -21.06
CA LYS A 482 -32.03 25.75 -21.29
C LYS A 482 -32.33 25.96 -22.77
N GLU A 483 -31.43 26.61 -23.51
CA GLU A 483 -31.56 26.81 -24.95
C GLU A 483 -31.61 25.47 -25.72
N ALA A 484 -30.87 24.46 -25.25
CA ALA A 484 -30.90 23.12 -25.80
C ALA A 484 -32.00 22.21 -25.23
N ASN A 485 -32.81 22.69 -24.27
CA ASN A 485 -33.83 21.91 -23.57
C ASN A 485 -33.28 20.58 -23.03
N SER A 486 -32.08 20.63 -22.44
CA SER A 486 -31.35 19.46 -21.94
C SER A 486 -30.92 19.65 -20.49
N ILE A 487 -30.92 18.56 -19.72
CA ILE A 487 -30.11 18.46 -18.49
C ILE A 487 -28.69 18.15 -18.93
N LEU A 488 -27.71 18.93 -18.47
CA LEU A 488 -26.33 18.71 -18.90
C LEU A 488 -25.79 17.46 -18.20
N PHE A 489 -25.74 16.39 -18.99
CA PHE A 489 -25.27 15.06 -18.62
C PHE A 489 -23.99 14.65 -19.38
N ASP A 490 -23.65 15.37 -20.45
CA ASP A 490 -23.07 14.73 -21.62
C ASP A 490 -21.69 15.27 -22.03
N TYR A 491 -20.66 14.72 -21.40
CA TYR A 491 -19.30 14.62 -21.95
C TYR A 491 -19.13 13.37 -22.84
N ARG A 492 -20.19 12.58 -23.09
CA ARG A 492 -20.09 11.44 -24.02
C ARG A 492 -20.01 12.03 -25.43
N ILE A 493 -18.78 12.17 -25.90
CA ILE A 493 -18.50 12.24 -27.33
C ILE A 493 -19.31 11.10 -27.97
N PRO A 494 -20.18 11.36 -28.97
CA PRO A 494 -20.77 10.27 -29.72
C PRO A 494 -19.63 9.52 -30.41
N THR A 495 -19.18 8.42 -29.82
CA THR A 495 -18.37 7.45 -30.56
C THR A 495 -19.27 6.95 -31.68
N VAL A 496 -18.79 7.13 -32.91
CA VAL A 496 -19.50 6.84 -34.14
C VAL A 496 -20.09 5.42 -34.10
N GLY A 497 -21.42 5.32 -34.12
CA GLY A 497 -22.15 4.12 -34.50
C GLY A 497 -22.91 3.40 -33.38
N THR A 498 -24.21 3.68 -33.24
CA THR A 498 -25.28 2.70 -33.50
C THR A 498 -26.68 3.34 -33.35
N CYS A 499 -27.38 3.42 -34.49
CA CYS A 499 -28.82 3.24 -34.70
C CYS A 499 -29.85 4.03 -33.86
N GLY A 500 -30.38 5.14 -34.40
CA GLY A 500 -31.67 5.70 -33.95
C GLY A 500 -32.05 7.08 -34.48
N ALA A 501 -32.41 7.16 -35.76
CA ALA A 501 -33.18 8.21 -36.47
C ALA A 501 -33.26 9.65 -35.89
N GLY A 502 -32.60 10.58 -36.58
CA GLY A 502 -33.29 11.80 -37.05
C GLY A 502 -33.02 13.13 -36.34
N ALA A 503 -31.81 13.67 -36.45
CA ALA A 503 -31.54 15.08 -36.80
C ALA A 503 -30.03 15.30 -36.87
N ALA A 504 -29.53 15.73 -38.03
CA ALA A 504 -28.20 16.34 -38.12
C ALA A 504 -28.25 17.72 -37.46
N MET A 505 -27.35 17.98 -36.50
CA MET A 505 -26.93 19.32 -36.05
C MET A 505 -25.73 19.10 -35.09
N ASP A 506 -24.50 18.98 -35.57
CA ASP A 506 -23.57 20.10 -35.78
C ASP A 506 -23.96 21.42 -35.08
N SER A 507 -23.96 21.39 -33.75
CA SER A 507 -23.72 22.57 -32.92
C SER A 507 -23.40 22.09 -31.50
N LEU A 508 -22.14 21.72 -31.26
CA LEU A 508 -21.58 21.65 -29.92
C LEU A 508 -21.86 23.02 -29.28
N LEU A 509 -22.71 23.09 -28.26
CA LEU A 509 -22.90 24.34 -27.52
C LEU A 509 -21.52 24.80 -27.08
N GLN A 510 -21.12 26.00 -27.49
CA GLN A 510 -19.82 26.56 -27.16
C GLN A 510 -20.01 27.71 -26.19
N MET A 511 -19.15 27.74 -25.19
CA MET A 511 -18.98 28.87 -24.29
C MET A 511 -17.55 29.37 -24.45
N ASN A 512 -17.37 30.65 -24.72
CA ASN A 512 -16.04 31.28 -24.91
C ASN A 512 -15.13 30.56 -25.92
N GLY A 513 -15.71 29.98 -26.99
CA GLY A 513 -14.97 29.30 -28.06
C GLY A 513 -14.54 27.87 -27.74
N LEU A 514 -14.99 27.29 -26.61
CA LEU A 514 -14.74 25.91 -26.21
C LEU A 514 -16.07 25.13 -26.07
N PRO A 515 -16.08 23.81 -26.29
CA PRO A 515 -17.25 22.97 -26.02
C PRO A 515 -17.73 23.13 -24.57
N ILE A 516 -19.05 23.15 -24.36
CA ILE A 516 -19.64 23.29 -23.02
C ILE A 516 -19.18 22.21 -22.04
N SER A 517 -18.87 21.01 -22.53
CA SER A 517 -18.33 19.87 -21.76
C SER A 517 -16.99 20.17 -21.08
N VAL A 518 -16.22 21.15 -21.56
CA VAL A 518 -14.98 21.63 -20.94
C VAL A 518 -15.24 22.38 -19.63
N TYR A 519 -16.47 22.83 -19.41
CA TYR A 519 -16.88 23.61 -18.24
C TYR A 519 -17.66 22.80 -17.22
N ALA A 520 -18.17 21.63 -17.59
CA ALA A 520 -18.99 20.78 -16.73
C ALA A 520 -18.16 20.29 -15.54
N PRO A 521 -18.36 20.86 -14.32
CA PRO A 521 -17.67 20.39 -13.15
C PRO A 521 -18.47 19.22 -12.55
N GLU A 522 -17.78 18.29 -11.90
CA GLU A 522 -18.37 17.03 -11.45
C GLU A 522 -18.32 16.87 -9.92
N THR A 523 -19.05 15.87 -9.43
CA THR A 523 -19.14 15.51 -8.00
C THR A 523 -17.75 15.28 -7.39
N VAL A 524 -17.56 15.71 -6.14
CA VAL A 524 -16.31 15.53 -5.39
C VAL A 524 -16.44 14.52 -4.28
N GLY A 525 -15.33 13.89 -3.91
CA GLY A 525 -15.33 12.88 -2.86
C GLY A 525 -13.94 12.56 -2.32
N CYS A 526 -13.94 11.97 -1.13
CA CYS A 526 -12.74 11.56 -0.42
C CYS A 526 -12.99 10.27 0.35
N VAL A 527 -12.02 9.37 0.31
CA VAL A 527 -12.01 8.12 1.08
C VAL A 527 -10.67 7.97 1.78
N VAL A 528 -10.70 7.51 3.03
CA VAL A 528 -9.50 7.43 3.88
C VAL A 528 -9.55 6.15 4.71
N VAL A 529 -8.39 5.51 4.86
CA VAL A 529 -8.11 4.57 5.96
C VAL A 529 -7.06 5.21 6.86
N ASP A 530 -7.32 5.25 8.17
CA ASP A 530 -6.34 5.73 9.14
C ASP A 530 -5.40 4.59 9.60
N LYS A 531 -4.37 4.94 10.38
CA LYS A 531 -3.38 3.99 10.91
C LYS A 531 -3.96 2.87 11.78
N GLN A 532 -5.22 2.99 12.18
CA GLN A 532 -5.94 1.97 12.96
C GLN A 532 -6.75 1.05 12.05
N GLY A 533 -6.62 1.17 10.72
CA GLY A 533 -7.40 0.43 9.74
C GLY A 533 -8.85 0.90 9.63
N ARG A 534 -9.21 2.06 10.18
CA ARG A 534 -10.60 2.56 10.17
C ARG A 534 -10.85 3.32 8.88
N CYS A 535 -11.80 2.82 8.09
CA CYS A 535 -12.19 3.45 6.84
C CYS A 535 -13.28 4.52 7.06
N ALA A 536 -13.21 5.60 6.29
CA ALA A 536 -14.25 6.61 6.18
C ALA A 536 -14.41 7.07 4.73
N ALA A 537 -15.59 7.58 4.39
CA ALA A 537 -15.90 8.11 3.07
C ALA A 537 -16.81 9.35 3.18
N ALA A 538 -16.63 10.31 2.27
CA ALA A 538 -17.49 11.47 2.11
C ALA A 538 -17.62 11.86 0.64
N THR A 539 -18.81 12.31 0.24
CA THR A 539 -19.12 12.75 -1.13
C THR A 539 -20.02 13.98 -1.07
N SER A 540 -19.80 14.96 -1.94
CA SER A 540 -20.56 16.22 -1.99
C SER A 540 -20.76 16.69 -3.43
N THR A 541 -21.93 17.27 -3.73
CA THR A 541 -22.30 17.69 -5.09
C THR A 541 -23.32 18.82 -5.13
N GLY A 542 -23.28 19.63 -6.21
CA GLY A 542 -24.39 20.49 -6.64
C GLY A 542 -25.45 19.76 -7.47
N GLY A 543 -25.21 18.51 -7.85
CA GLY A 543 -26.06 17.72 -8.74
C GLY A 543 -25.87 18.10 -10.21
N LEU A 544 -26.91 17.94 -11.02
CA LEU A 544 -26.81 18.16 -12.47
C LEU A 544 -27.19 19.59 -12.85
N MET A 545 -26.53 20.13 -13.88
CA MET A 545 -26.89 21.41 -14.45
C MET A 545 -28.26 21.33 -15.14
N ASN A 546 -29.11 22.33 -14.88
CA ASN A 546 -30.50 22.39 -15.32
C ASN A 546 -31.37 21.26 -14.73
N LYS A 547 -31.00 20.71 -13.57
CA LYS A 547 -31.86 19.74 -12.86
C LYS A 547 -33.19 20.35 -12.44
N MET A 548 -34.23 19.53 -12.36
CA MET A 548 -35.47 19.89 -11.68
C MET A 548 -35.18 20.27 -10.23
N SER A 549 -35.80 21.33 -9.73
CA SER A 549 -35.71 21.68 -8.30
C SER A 549 -36.26 20.53 -7.46
N GLY A 550 -35.52 20.13 -6.43
CA GLY A 550 -35.86 18.97 -5.62
C GLY A 550 -35.31 17.63 -6.11
N ARG A 551 -34.60 17.57 -7.24
CA ARG A 551 -33.90 16.34 -7.67
C ARG A 551 -32.78 16.02 -6.68
N ILE A 552 -32.75 14.76 -6.23
CA ILE A 552 -31.71 14.19 -5.37
C ILE A 552 -30.94 13.14 -6.16
N GLY A 553 -29.61 13.23 -6.15
CA GLY A 553 -28.69 12.29 -6.78
C GLY A 553 -28.22 11.17 -5.85
N ASP A 554 -27.11 10.54 -6.22
CA ASP A 554 -26.51 9.42 -5.50
C ASP A 554 -25.69 9.85 -4.28
N SER A 555 -25.08 11.03 -4.32
CA SER A 555 -24.12 11.51 -3.33
C SER A 555 -24.63 11.54 -1.88
N PRO A 556 -25.89 11.90 -1.57
CA PRO A 556 -26.40 11.84 -0.20
C PRO A 556 -26.93 10.45 0.19
N LEU A 557 -27.02 9.51 -0.76
CA LEU A 557 -27.61 8.20 -0.54
C LEU A 557 -26.53 7.19 -0.14
N ILE A 558 -26.52 6.86 1.15
CA ILE A 558 -25.60 5.86 1.71
C ILE A 558 -25.76 4.51 1.01
N GLY A 559 -24.64 3.97 0.52
CA GLY A 559 -24.57 2.76 -0.28
C GLY A 559 -24.68 2.99 -1.79
N SER A 560 -25.08 4.19 -2.24
CA SER A 560 -25.02 4.59 -3.65
C SER A 560 -23.76 5.41 -3.91
N GLY A 561 -23.76 6.71 -3.61
CA GLY A 561 -22.63 7.59 -3.85
C GLY A 561 -21.51 7.47 -2.80
N THR A 562 -21.87 7.14 -1.55
CA THR A 562 -20.92 7.06 -0.43
C THR A 562 -21.14 5.80 0.37
N TYR A 563 -20.07 5.06 0.69
CA TYR A 563 -20.15 3.95 1.62
C TYR A 563 -18.83 3.73 2.35
N ALA A 564 -18.89 3.39 3.64
CA ALA A 564 -17.73 2.95 4.40
C ALA A 564 -18.10 1.77 5.31
N SER A 565 -17.18 0.84 5.47
CA SER A 565 -17.31 -0.35 6.31
C SER A 565 -15.99 -0.64 7.03
N GLU A 566 -15.90 -1.76 7.73
CA GLU A 566 -14.64 -2.27 8.27
C GLU A 566 -13.68 -2.78 7.19
N LEU A 567 -14.13 -2.99 5.94
CA LEU A 567 -13.32 -3.51 4.85
C LEU A 567 -12.77 -2.42 3.93
N CYS A 568 -13.58 -1.40 3.65
CA CYS A 568 -13.22 -0.34 2.71
C CYS A 568 -14.07 0.92 2.88
N GLY A 569 -13.56 2.05 2.37
CA GLY A 569 -14.30 3.29 2.08
C GLY A 569 -14.41 3.50 0.57
N VAL A 570 -15.56 3.99 0.09
CA VAL A 570 -15.88 4.18 -1.33
C VAL A 570 -16.65 5.47 -1.55
N SER A 571 -16.28 6.22 -2.58
CA SER A 571 -16.95 7.44 -3.03
C SER A 571 -17.08 7.43 -4.57
N CYS A 572 -18.26 7.77 -5.07
CA CYS A 572 -18.62 7.64 -6.49
C CYS A 572 -18.94 9.00 -7.14
N THR A 573 -18.89 9.01 -8.47
CA THR A 573 -19.18 10.17 -9.32
C THR A 573 -19.67 9.72 -10.70
N GLY A 574 -20.52 10.52 -11.35
CA GLY A 574 -21.07 10.24 -12.68
C GLY A 574 -22.60 10.38 -12.72
N GLU A 575 -23.27 9.56 -13.54
CA GLU A 575 -24.73 9.55 -13.65
C GLU A 575 -25.38 9.05 -12.35
N GLY A 576 -25.85 10.00 -11.53
CA GLY A 576 -26.45 9.69 -10.22
C GLY A 576 -27.56 8.65 -10.30
N GLU A 577 -28.46 8.74 -11.27
CA GLU A 577 -29.55 7.76 -11.43
C GLU A 577 -29.04 6.35 -11.72
N ALA A 578 -27.91 6.19 -12.43
CA ALA A 578 -27.28 4.89 -12.67
C ALA A 578 -26.59 4.37 -11.40
N ILE A 579 -25.85 5.23 -10.69
CA ILE A 579 -25.18 4.90 -9.42
C ILE A 579 -26.21 4.44 -8.37
N ILE A 580 -27.37 5.10 -8.29
CA ILE A 580 -28.47 4.72 -7.39
C ILE A 580 -29.01 3.34 -7.73
N ARG A 581 -29.36 3.08 -9.00
CA ARG A 581 -29.92 1.80 -9.42
C ARG A 581 -28.97 0.63 -9.15
N SER A 582 -27.67 0.89 -9.19
CA SER A 582 -26.61 -0.10 -9.00
C SER A 582 -26.09 -0.22 -7.57
N THR A 583 -26.49 0.68 -6.66
CA THR A 583 -25.96 0.75 -5.28
C THR A 583 -24.42 0.70 -5.26
N LEU A 584 -23.80 1.49 -6.13
CA LEU A 584 -22.43 1.27 -6.60
C LEU A 584 -21.40 1.20 -5.47
N ALA A 585 -21.42 2.15 -4.53
CA ALA A 585 -20.45 2.19 -3.44
C ALA A 585 -20.56 0.99 -2.49
N ARG A 586 -21.79 0.57 -2.12
CA ARG A 586 -22.00 -0.60 -1.25
C ARG A 586 -21.55 -1.88 -1.95
N GLU A 587 -21.74 -1.96 -3.25
CA GLU A 587 -21.48 -3.17 -4.02
C GLU A 587 -19.99 -3.53 -4.03
N VAL A 588 -19.07 -2.56 -4.04
CA VAL A 588 -17.62 -2.82 -3.89
C VAL A 588 -17.35 -3.56 -2.58
N SER A 589 -17.86 -3.00 -1.47
CA SER A 589 -17.74 -3.65 -0.15
C SER A 589 -18.44 -5.02 -0.11
N ALA A 590 -19.57 -5.19 -0.82
CA ALA A 590 -20.32 -6.46 -0.83
C ALA A 590 -19.58 -7.54 -1.61
N VAL A 591 -18.91 -7.16 -2.70
CA VAL A 591 -18.08 -8.06 -3.49
C VAL A 591 -16.86 -8.50 -2.69
N MET A 592 -16.18 -7.59 -1.99
CA MET A 592 -15.11 -7.95 -1.06
C MET A 592 -15.62 -8.89 0.04
N GLU A 593 -16.72 -8.53 0.70
CA GLU A 593 -17.30 -9.26 1.83
C GLU A 593 -17.77 -10.67 1.44
N TYR A 594 -18.53 -10.80 0.35
CA TYR A 594 -19.23 -12.04 0.02
C TYR A 594 -18.52 -12.89 -1.03
N LYS A 595 -17.66 -12.31 -1.87
CA LYS A 595 -16.84 -13.08 -2.83
C LYS A 595 -15.39 -13.24 -2.39
N GLY A 596 -14.94 -12.53 -1.37
CA GLY A 596 -13.56 -12.58 -0.91
C GLY A 596 -12.56 -11.98 -1.90
N LEU A 597 -13.01 -11.15 -2.85
CA LEU A 597 -12.13 -10.46 -3.80
C LEU A 597 -11.38 -9.33 -3.10
N ASN A 598 -10.15 -9.05 -3.55
CA ASN A 598 -9.40 -7.89 -3.07
C ASN A 598 -9.99 -6.58 -3.61
N LEU A 599 -9.47 -5.43 -3.14
CA LEU A 599 -10.03 -4.12 -3.48
C LEU A 599 -10.06 -3.87 -5.00
N HIS A 600 -8.95 -4.13 -5.69
CA HIS A 600 -8.83 -3.90 -7.13
C HIS A 600 -9.80 -4.79 -7.92
N GLU A 601 -9.83 -6.09 -7.59
CA GLU A 601 -10.74 -7.04 -8.22
C GLU A 601 -12.21 -6.69 -7.98
N ALA A 602 -12.55 -6.19 -6.79
CA ALA A 602 -13.90 -5.75 -6.45
C ALA A 602 -14.30 -4.50 -7.24
N VAL A 603 -13.41 -3.51 -7.34
CA VAL A 603 -13.65 -2.31 -8.15
C VAL A 603 -13.83 -2.67 -9.62
N ASP A 604 -12.94 -3.49 -10.19
CA ASP A 604 -13.04 -3.94 -11.58
C ASP A 604 -14.34 -4.70 -11.85
N TYR A 605 -14.70 -5.60 -10.92
CA TYR A 605 -15.96 -6.33 -11.01
C TYR A 605 -17.16 -5.36 -11.03
N VAL A 606 -17.18 -4.37 -10.14
CA VAL A 606 -18.28 -3.41 -10.04
C VAL A 606 -18.38 -2.54 -11.28
N ILE A 607 -17.27 -1.94 -11.73
CA ILE A 607 -17.27 -1.09 -12.93
C ILE A 607 -17.73 -1.87 -14.16
N LYS A 608 -17.30 -3.12 -14.31
CA LYS A 608 -17.62 -3.96 -15.47
C LYS A 608 -19.04 -4.53 -15.46
N ASN A 609 -19.56 -4.92 -14.29
CA ASN A 609 -20.78 -5.73 -14.20
C ASN A 609 -21.99 -4.98 -13.62
N ARG A 610 -21.79 -3.77 -13.09
CA ARG A 610 -22.85 -3.00 -12.41
C ARG A 610 -23.12 -1.66 -13.06
N LEU A 611 -22.35 -1.27 -14.06
CA LEU A 611 -22.56 -0.03 -14.82
C LEU A 611 -22.64 -0.34 -16.31
N ASP A 612 -23.54 0.36 -16.98
CA ASP A 612 -23.47 0.50 -18.44
C ASP A 612 -22.25 1.36 -18.82
N GLU A 613 -21.75 1.22 -20.05
CA GLU A 613 -20.58 1.95 -20.55
C GLU A 613 -20.77 3.48 -20.49
N GLY A 614 -19.72 4.22 -20.08
CA GLY A 614 -19.72 5.69 -20.10
C GLY A 614 -20.55 6.37 -19.00
N LYS A 615 -20.76 5.73 -17.84
CA LYS A 615 -21.72 6.19 -16.83
C LYS A 615 -21.12 6.76 -15.55
N ALA A 616 -20.08 6.14 -14.99
CA ALA A 616 -19.61 6.53 -13.66
C ALA A 616 -18.17 6.10 -13.38
N GLY A 617 -17.65 6.62 -12.28
CA GLY A 617 -16.41 6.24 -11.66
C GLY A 617 -16.50 6.24 -10.14
N LEU A 618 -15.48 5.67 -9.50
CA LEU A 618 -15.34 5.63 -8.06
C LEU A 618 -13.87 5.58 -7.65
N ILE A 619 -13.63 6.00 -6.42
CA ILE A 619 -12.39 5.78 -5.68
C ILE A 619 -12.69 4.92 -4.46
N ALA A 620 -11.74 4.08 -4.07
CA ALA A 620 -11.86 3.21 -2.92
C ALA A 620 -10.52 3.04 -2.18
N VAL A 621 -10.59 2.86 -0.87
CA VAL A 621 -9.46 2.46 -0.02
C VAL A 621 -9.86 1.26 0.83
N SER A 622 -8.95 0.28 0.99
CA SER A 622 -9.17 -0.87 1.87
C SER A 622 -8.71 -0.57 3.29
N LYS A 623 -9.17 -1.39 4.26
CA LYS A 623 -8.68 -1.36 5.65
C LYS A 623 -7.18 -1.62 5.79
N ASP A 624 -6.57 -2.21 4.77
CA ASP A 624 -5.17 -2.62 4.75
C ASP A 624 -4.26 -1.59 4.04
N GLY A 625 -4.82 -0.47 3.56
CA GLY A 625 -4.05 0.62 2.93
C GLY A 625 -4.01 0.56 1.40
N GLU A 626 -4.67 -0.41 0.76
CA GLU A 626 -4.75 -0.47 -0.70
C GLU A 626 -5.64 0.66 -1.24
N VAL A 627 -5.32 1.18 -2.42
CA VAL A 627 -6.11 2.21 -3.11
C VAL A 627 -6.49 1.73 -4.50
N ALA A 628 -7.77 1.85 -4.85
CA ALA A 628 -8.26 1.53 -6.18
C ALA A 628 -9.09 2.68 -6.75
N CYS A 629 -8.94 2.94 -8.04
CA CYS A 629 -9.75 3.87 -8.80
C CYS A 629 -10.29 3.14 -10.03
N GLY A 630 -11.59 3.21 -10.26
CA GLY A 630 -12.21 2.57 -11.42
C GLY A 630 -13.27 3.47 -12.03
N PHE A 631 -13.28 3.59 -13.35
CA PHE A 631 -14.27 4.39 -14.08
C PHE A 631 -14.44 3.83 -15.49
N ASN A 632 -15.64 4.02 -16.05
CA ASN A 632 -15.94 3.66 -17.44
C ASN A 632 -16.32 4.88 -18.30
N THR A 633 -16.08 6.08 -17.79
CA THR A 633 -16.13 7.36 -18.51
C THR A 633 -14.81 7.63 -19.23
N THR A 634 -14.75 8.72 -20.00
CA THR A 634 -13.55 9.08 -20.78
C THR A 634 -12.35 9.51 -19.93
N GLY A 635 -12.61 9.96 -18.70
CA GLY A 635 -11.60 10.35 -17.73
C GLY A 635 -12.25 10.66 -16.38
N MET A 636 -11.44 10.65 -15.33
CA MET A 636 -11.84 11.00 -13.97
C MET A 636 -10.71 11.76 -13.27
N PHE A 637 -11.00 12.97 -12.81
CA PHE A 637 -10.11 13.73 -11.94
C PHE A 637 -9.97 12.99 -10.62
N ARG A 638 -8.77 12.50 -10.34
CA ARG A 638 -8.50 11.67 -9.17
C ARG A 638 -7.11 11.90 -8.62
N GLY A 639 -6.92 11.57 -7.37
CA GLY A 639 -5.59 11.44 -6.80
C GLY A 639 -5.60 10.56 -5.57
N CYS A 640 -4.45 10.02 -5.23
CA CYS A 640 -4.27 9.18 -4.06
C CYS A 640 -2.90 9.41 -3.43
N ALA A 641 -2.80 9.04 -2.16
CA ALA A 641 -1.54 8.95 -1.46
C ALA A 641 -1.58 7.87 -0.37
N THR A 642 -0.43 7.27 -0.12
CA THR A 642 -0.25 6.17 0.85
C THR A 642 0.92 6.48 1.79
N GLU A 643 0.96 5.80 2.94
CA GLU A 643 1.96 6.05 3.99
C GLU A 643 3.41 5.80 3.53
N ASP A 644 3.61 4.88 2.59
CA ASP A 644 4.88 4.57 1.93
C ASP A 644 5.45 5.74 1.08
N GLY A 645 4.68 6.81 0.90
CA GLY A 645 5.09 8.01 0.17
C GLY A 645 4.69 8.01 -1.30
N PHE A 646 3.97 6.99 -1.78
CA PHE A 646 3.35 7.07 -3.10
C PHE A 646 2.26 8.15 -3.11
N MET A 647 2.26 8.95 -4.18
CA MET A 647 1.27 9.97 -4.44
C MET A 647 1.08 10.13 -5.95
N GLU A 648 -0.15 10.05 -6.40
CA GLU A 648 -0.51 10.22 -7.81
C GLU A 648 -1.68 11.19 -7.93
N VAL A 649 -1.67 11.99 -9.00
CA VAL A 649 -2.83 12.77 -9.44
C VAL A 649 -3.02 12.53 -10.93
N GLY A 650 -4.20 12.06 -11.30
CA GLY A 650 -4.56 11.61 -12.63
C GLY A 650 -5.86 12.23 -13.13
N VAL A 651 -6.04 12.14 -14.45
CA VAL A 651 -7.25 12.57 -15.16
C VAL A 651 -7.72 11.47 -16.08
N TRP A 652 -6.78 10.85 -16.80
CA TRP A 652 -7.05 9.87 -17.85
C TRP A 652 -6.99 8.44 -17.35
#